data_AF-A0A1S9RW34-F1
#
_entry.id   AF-A0A1S9RW34-F1
#
_cell.length_a   1.000
_cell.length_b   1.000
_cell.length_c   1.000
_cell.angle_alpha   90.00
_cell.angle_beta   90.00
_cell.angle_gamma   90.00
#
_symmetry.space_group_name_H-M   'P 1'
#
loop_
_entity.id
_entity.type
_entity.pdbx_description
1 polymer ?
#
loop_
_entity_poly.entity_id
_entity_poly.type
_entity_poly.pdbx_seq_one_letter_code
_entity_poly.pdbx_strand_id
1 'polypeptide(L)'
;MGLLVHLATFSQVAALVSAASSHIVTDPYVATQWNACPSTCNSGDSSHWGYYSNLRILKTCDEPMLLNFAVNNPIRNQANPGLLACSLSADNTLPSAKVQDEVADTKLYTAKDVELEVASRGDAASQYIPHAEAAAKLVESQFDNAGGINTTIAFGYSNGVALGAYIGSAIARDNGILASFLGKLSKGELSTSGSMMQVCNASRSSAYTVGVVSEAKSDNKEALSVVQEALAAWNRDECVQGYKNSRKSEIIIREVVRPSGNSSHISSHAKAHAKKSHSGLHSRADCRTIQLTTEQSCTELAATCGISPADFTKYNPSSTLCSNLQKGQHVCCSAGTRPNFAPSPNQDGTCATYKINNGDLCSQIAAAHDVTVDNISDWNKKTWGWQGCGNLPLNGYICISSGDPPMPANVPNAVCGPQVNGTKRPDNWDDISGLNPCPLNACCDIWGQCGITPEFCTQTNSTTGAPGTAEKDTNGCISNCGVYIKMNTDATSEPATLAYYEAFNNQRPCLNLDPQSIMTVEVTGGEDGSFAIDSAYSYIHFAFANITEDFQVDIGTVKDEFEEFKQLAKPKDPTGAMINQGKVLSFGGWSFSTNLDSYAIFRKGVTDAQRSQFATNVVQFATDNNLDGLDFDWEYPGAPDIPGIPHGDPDDGERYYNFLKEVRDKLPSGKTVSVAVPASFWYLKGFPIKKISDVVDYIVFMTYDLHGQWDYDKPNGSDGCDGGSCLRSHVNETETALAFAMITKAGVPNNKIFGGVASYGRSFGMADPSCYGPTCKFTGPESGARPGECTHTAGYIANAEIGEWLADENEKINTYYDEKSASIISYSESGTWVAYSNKANRTARLLDWWQNGHFAGTALWALDLTEFVSEDSDGSRLDAIYPTNCTQSFDNMDDLEAATGLDDFCVNIYLMQALSGNLTASLKKYQEILDDEYDKKFGWYEEAVRKSAPLNLQSFLKANDTKYFDCIQNGDADGYTNHTDKGCVHDRELGLIVDVYWSVHDKEQFETDLTATTGISPEWLRWDMDPESYHDSSTGDQGTTTNYGKPWLKTDYTIDNPKDMISKRLPNITTFHESLDFTAGLANFSLYSGDTSDVVDGASTLVFMVSSAVTSMSRVEDIGEDYEEQKIINAILWFVTAVLFLIPGLEEGAEALELGTLAASLRMIGTAGDIGMSVYDVVNIKENGPAAVLGILLAGAGALSMIKAPAGFANAAKARRAISATHIDALGTEVKGGMAQVEKLIQRCY
;
A
#
# COMPACT_ATOMS: atom_id res chain seq x y z
N MET A 1 -59.60 7.20 9.08
CA MET A 1 -58.94 5.88 8.88
C MET A 1 -57.50 6.00 8.38
N GLY A 2 -56.94 7.22 8.22
CA GLY A 2 -55.56 7.47 7.78
C GLY A 2 -54.56 7.90 8.87
N LEU A 3 -54.84 7.63 10.16
CA LEU A 3 -53.94 8.00 11.27
C LEU A 3 -53.38 6.78 12.05
N LEU A 4 -53.83 5.56 11.72
CA LEU A 4 -53.42 4.31 12.39
C LEU A 4 -52.31 3.55 11.64
N VAL A 5 -51.98 3.93 10.41
CA VAL A 5 -50.92 3.29 9.60
C VAL A 5 -49.53 3.87 9.91
N HIS A 6 -49.43 5.09 10.44
CA HIS A 6 -48.14 5.72 10.80
C HIS A 6 -47.60 5.31 12.19
N LEU A 7 -48.39 4.64 13.03
CA LEU A 7 -47.93 4.17 14.35
C LEU A 7 -47.47 2.71 14.35
N ALA A 8 -47.77 1.94 13.29
CA ALA A 8 -47.31 0.55 13.15
C ALA A 8 -45.88 0.46 12.60
N THR A 9 -45.43 1.43 11.79
CA THR A 9 -44.09 1.48 11.21
C THR A 9 -43.01 1.87 12.24
N PHE A 10 -43.32 2.71 13.23
CA PHE A 10 -42.36 3.07 14.28
C PHE A 10 -42.11 1.96 15.33
N SER A 11 -43.07 1.06 15.54
CA SER A 11 -42.93 -0.05 16.50
C SER A 11 -42.12 -1.22 15.92
N GLN A 12 -42.19 -1.44 14.60
CA GLN A 12 -41.38 -2.46 13.94
C GLN A 12 -39.91 -2.06 13.79
N VAL A 13 -39.60 -0.77 13.63
CA VAL A 13 -38.19 -0.29 13.64
C VAL A 13 -37.54 -0.51 15.02
N ALA A 14 -38.25 -0.27 16.12
CA ALA A 14 -37.75 -0.56 17.47
C ALA A 14 -37.57 -2.06 17.74
N ALA A 15 -38.44 -2.92 17.20
CA ALA A 15 -38.29 -4.37 17.30
C ALA A 15 -37.17 -4.92 16.39
N LEU A 16 -36.96 -4.32 15.21
CA LEU A 16 -35.88 -4.66 14.27
C LEU A 16 -34.49 -4.24 14.79
N VAL A 17 -34.39 -3.11 15.50
CA VAL A 17 -33.15 -2.72 16.19
C VAL A 17 -32.78 -3.73 17.28
N SER A 18 -33.77 -4.37 17.94
CA SER A 18 -33.51 -5.42 18.93
C SER A 18 -33.19 -6.81 18.35
N ALA A 19 -33.58 -7.06 17.10
CA ALA A 19 -33.32 -8.34 16.42
C ALA A 19 -31.94 -8.39 15.74
N ALA A 20 -31.34 -7.23 15.45
CA ALA A 20 -29.92 -7.11 15.07
C ALA A 20 -28.96 -7.28 16.27
N SER A 21 -29.48 -7.39 17.50
CA SER A 21 -28.70 -7.50 18.74
C SER A 21 -28.34 -8.94 19.14
N SER A 22 -28.49 -9.94 18.27
CA SER A 22 -27.86 -11.24 18.53
C SER A 22 -26.36 -11.13 18.20
N HIS A 23 -25.59 -10.53 19.12
CA HIS A 23 -24.16 -10.25 19.02
C HIS A 23 -23.25 -11.49 18.91
N ILE A 24 -23.81 -12.70 18.78
CA ILE A 24 -23.02 -13.94 18.65
C ILE A 24 -22.84 -14.24 17.17
N VAL A 25 -21.80 -13.68 16.61
CA VAL A 25 -21.29 -14.04 15.30
C VAL A 25 -20.53 -15.36 15.40
N THR A 26 -20.99 -16.38 14.67
CA THR A 26 -20.37 -17.72 14.66
C THR A 26 -19.38 -17.92 13.50
N ASP A 27 -19.44 -17.09 12.47
CA ASP A 27 -18.45 -17.08 11.38
C ASP A 27 -17.20 -16.30 11.84
N PRO A 28 -16.02 -16.95 11.94
CA PRO A 28 -14.78 -16.28 12.34
C PRO A 28 -14.41 -15.09 11.44
N TYR A 29 -14.77 -15.13 10.15
CA TYR A 29 -14.54 -14.01 9.22
C TYR A 29 -15.40 -12.80 9.61
N VAL A 30 -16.68 -13.01 9.91
CA VAL A 30 -17.56 -11.93 10.39
C VAL A 30 -17.06 -11.42 11.76
N ALA A 31 -16.62 -12.31 12.66
CA ALA A 31 -16.22 -11.92 14.02
C ALA A 31 -14.99 -11.00 14.05
N THR A 32 -14.13 -11.11 13.04
CA THR A 32 -12.93 -10.26 12.90
C THR A 32 -13.19 -8.96 12.15
N GLN A 33 -14.26 -8.87 11.33
CA GLN A 33 -14.49 -7.73 10.43
C GLN A 33 -15.75 -6.90 10.72
N TRP A 34 -16.72 -7.38 11.51
CA TRP A 34 -18.06 -6.77 11.59
C TRP A 34 -18.47 -6.20 12.96
N ASN A 35 -17.53 -5.76 13.80
CA ASN A 35 -17.84 -5.18 15.11
C ASN A 35 -18.63 -6.11 16.03
N ALA A 36 -18.49 -7.42 15.85
CA ALA A 36 -18.92 -8.35 16.87
C ALA A 36 -17.99 -8.18 18.08
N CYS A 37 -18.57 -8.11 19.27
CA CYS A 37 -17.81 -8.36 20.47
C CYS A 37 -17.06 -9.70 20.33
N PRO A 38 -15.87 -9.85 20.95
CA PRO A 38 -15.19 -11.13 20.97
C PRO A 38 -16.11 -12.26 21.42
N SER A 39 -15.81 -13.50 21.01
CA SER A 39 -16.58 -14.65 21.48
C SER A 39 -16.71 -14.66 23.00
N THR A 40 -17.86 -15.10 23.51
CA THR A 40 -18.14 -15.12 24.95
C THR A 40 -17.05 -15.88 25.73
N CYS A 41 -16.62 -15.33 26.86
CA CYS A 41 -15.65 -15.94 27.74
C CYS A 41 -16.18 -17.27 28.32
N ASN A 42 -15.63 -18.38 27.85
CA ASN A 42 -15.97 -19.72 28.36
C ASN A 42 -15.22 -20.08 29.65
N SER A 43 -14.07 -19.45 29.90
CA SER A 43 -13.25 -19.59 31.11
C SER A 43 -12.28 -18.41 31.24
N GLY A 44 -11.64 -18.28 32.40
CA GLY A 44 -10.55 -17.31 32.61
C GLY A 44 -9.22 -17.66 31.93
N ASP A 45 -9.11 -18.83 31.29
CA ASP A 45 -7.92 -19.25 30.52
C ASP A 45 -7.98 -18.67 29.09
N SER A 46 -6.95 -17.90 28.73
CA SER A 46 -6.85 -17.24 27.42
C SER A 46 -6.40 -18.15 26.28
N SER A 47 -6.09 -19.43 26.56
CA SER A 47 -5.73 -20.40 25.51
C SER A 47 -6.85 -20.66 24.49
N HIS A 48 -8.07 -20.23 24.80
CA HIS A 48 -9.26 -20.36 23.97
C HIS A 48 -9.86 -19.02 23.55
N TRP A 49 -9.14 -17.92 23.70
CA TRP A 49 -9.61 -16.58 23.30
C TRP A 49 -9.16 -16.26 21.88
N GLY A 50 -9.97 -15.46 21.16
CA GLY A 50 -9.60 -14.99 19.83
C GLY A 50 -8.45 -13.99 19.89
N TYR A 51 -7.60 -13.99 18.87
CA TYR A 51 -6.52 -13.02 18.71
C TYR A 51 -6.95 -11.87 17.78
N TYR A 52 -6.64 -10.64 18.18
CA TYR A 52 -6.91 -9.42 17.44
C TYR A 52 -5.60 -8.68 17.22
N SER A 53 -5.24 -8.41 15.97
CA SER A 53 -3.97 -7.78 15.58
C SER A 53 -3.86 -6.29 15.94
N ASN A 54 -4.96 -5.68 16.38
CA ASN A 54 -5.02 -4.28 16.79
C ASN A 54 -6.08 -4.06 17.90
N LEU A 55 -6.11 -2.85 18.46
CA LEU A 55 -7.01 -2.48 19.56
C LEU A 55 -8.40 -1.98 19.09
N ARG A 56 -8.75 -2.10 17.79
CA ARG A 56 -10.03 -1.59 17.26
C ARG A 56 -11.23 -2.22 17.98
N ILE A 57 -11.10 -3.50 18.36
CA ILE A 57 -12.12 -4.26 19.10
C ILE A 57 -12.56 -3.59 20.40
N LEU A 58 -11.68 -2.81 21.04
CA LEU A 58 -11.98 -2.07 22.28
C LEU A 58 -12.92 -0.90 22.06
N LYS A 59 -12.95 -0.33 20.86
CA LYS A 59 -13.88 0.75 20.50
C LYS A 59 -15.23 0.21 20.01
N THR A 60 -15.22 -0.96 19.39
CA THR A 60 -16.36 -1.49 18.64
C THR A 60 -17.24 -2.43 19.47
N CYS A 61 -16.71 -2.99 20.55
CA CYS A 61 -17.46 -3.80 21.49
C CYS A 61 -17.88 -2.97 22.70
N ASP A 62 -19.18 -2.91 22.96
CA ASP A 62 -19.80 -2.23 24.11
C ASP A 62 -19.89 -3.13 25.36
N GLU A 63 -19.68 -4.44 25.19
CA GLU A 63 -19.60 -5.41 26.29
C GLU A 63 -18.27 -5.33 27.05
N PRO A 64 -18.26 -5.61 28.37
CA PRO A 64 -17.03 -5.81 29.12
C PRO A 64 -16.21 -6.99 28.56
N MET A 65 -14.90 -6.80 28.47
CA MET A 65 -13.97 -7.77 27.89
C MET A 65 -12.86 -8.17 28.86
N LEU A 66 -12.48 -9.44 28.84
CA LEU A 66 -11.20 -9.89 29.36
C LEU A 66 -10.15 -9.79 28.28
N LEU A 67 -8.97 -9.31 28.64
CA LEU A 67 -7.85 -9.13 27.73
C LEU A 67 -6.64 -9.93 28.20
N ASN A 68 -5.84 -10.44 27.28
CA ASN A 68 -4.54 -11.02 27.62
C ASN A 68 -3.51 -10.74 26.53
N PHE A 69 -2.33 -10.32 26.96
CA PHE A 69 -1.17 -10.03 26.12
C PHE A 69 0.07 -10.09 27.01
N ALA A 70 1.23 -10.28 26.40
CA ALA A 70 2.48 -10.42 27.14
C ALA A 70 2.79 -9.13 27.93
N VAL A 71 2.74 -9.21 29.26
CA VAL A 71 2.89 -8.05 30.16
C VAL A 71 4.24 -7.37 30.02
N ASN A 72 5.28 -8.13 29.66
CA ASN A 72 6.65 -7.64 29.49
C ASN A 72 6.91 -7.02 28.10
N ASN A 73 5.92 -7.01 27.20
CA ASN A 73 6.04 -6.44 25.85
C ASN A 73 5.31 -5.09 25.79
N PRO A 74 5.99 -3.94 25.91
CA PRO A 74 5.33 -2.65 26.11
C PRO A 74 4.46 -2.25 24.91
N ILE A 75 3.14 -2.17 25.10
CA ILE A 75 2.19 -1.79 24.04
C ILE A 75 2.31 -0.32 23.65
N ARG A 76 2.83 0.52 24.56
CA ARG A 76 3.09 1.95 24.30
C ARG A 76 4.01 2.16 23.09
N ASN A 77 4.95 1.25 22.90
CA ASN A 77 6.01 1.34 21.88
C ASN A 77 5.65 0.62 20.56
N GLN A 78 4.44 0.08 20.45
CA GLN A 78 3.93 -0.61 19.26
C GLN A 78 2.95 0.30 18.55
N ALA A 79 3.00 0.41 17.22
CA ALA A 79 2.01 1.18 16.46
C ALA A 79 0.62 0.53 16.59
N ASN A 80 0.56 -0.79 16.36
CA ASN A 80 -0.65 -1.60 16.37
C ASN A 80 -0.47 -2.79 17.34
N PRO A 81 -0.71 -2.61 18.65
CA PRO A 81 -0.59 -3.71 19.59
C PRO A 81 -1.77 -4.69 19.45
N GLY A 82 -1.44 -5.97 19.33
CA GLY A 82 -2.44 -7.05 19.31
C GLY A 82 -2.70 -7.63 20.70
N LEU A 83 -3.84 -8.30 20.86
CA LEU A 83 -4.27 -8.92 22.11
C LEU A 83 -5.17 -10.14 21.90
N LEU A 84 -5.24 -11.00 22.91
CA LEU A 84 -6.27 -12.01 23.05
C LEU A 84 -7.46 -11.39 23.79
N ALA A 85 -8.69 -11.62 23.32
CA ALA A 85 -9.90 -11.15 23.99
C ALA A 85 -11.07 -12.13 23.95
N CYS A 86 -11.94 -12.01 24.95
CA CYS A 86 -13.29 -12.58 25.00
C CYS A 86 -14.24 -11.57 25.69
N SER A 87 -15.55 -11.62 25.40
CA SER A 87 -16.57 -10.74 26.02
C SER A 87 -17.51 -11.47 26.99
N LEU A 88 -18.34 -10.75 27.74
CA LEU A 88 -19.45 -11.32 28.49
C LEU A 88 -20.79 -11.05 27.82
N SER A 89 -21.62 -12.10 27.67
CA SER A 89 -23.04 -11.95 27.33
C SER A 89 -23.79 -11.11 28.39
N ALA A 90 -24.90 -10.49 27.99
CA ALA A 90 -25.74 -9.59 28.79
C ALA A 90 -26.07 -10.03 30.25
N ASP A 91 -26.04 -11.33 30.56
CA ASP A 91 -26.27 -11.88 31.91
C ASP A 91 -25.09 -11.67 32.89
N ASN A 92 -23.97 -11.08 32.44
CA ASN A 92 -22.81 -10.65 33.27
C ASN A 92 -22.24 -11.73 34.20
N THR A 93 -22.40 -13.01 33.87
CA THR A 93 -21.91 -14.14 34.66
C THR A 93 -21.18 -15.11 33.77
N LEU A 94 -19.97 -15.51 34.17
CA LEU A 94 -19.26 -16.58 33.49
C LEU A 94 -19.95 -17.92 33.77
N PRO A 95 -19.95 -18.86 32.80
CA PRO A 95 -20.35 -20.23 33.08
C PRO A 95 -19.51 -20.72 34.26
N SER A 96 -20.17 -21.01 35.38
CA SER A 96 -19.49 -21.53 36.57
C SER A 96 -18.83 -22.84 36.17
N ALA A 97 -17.50 -22.82 36.00
CA ALA A 97 -16.75 -24.05 35.87
C ALA A 97 -17.04 -24.84 37.14
N LYS A 98 -17.63 -26.03 36.99
CA LYS A 98 -17.70 -26.99 38.09
C LYS A 98 -16.28 -27.43 38.40
N VAL A 99 -15.55 -26.60 39.15
CA VAL A 99 -14.34 -27.02 39.82
C VAL A 99 -14.81 -28.01 40.87
N GLN A 100 -14.44 -29.28 40.69
CA GLN A 100 -14.43 -30.21 41.80
C GLN A 100 -13.57 -29.56 42.87
N ASP A 101 -14.16 -29.26 44.02
CA ASP A 101 -13.49 -28.76 45.21
C ASP A 101 -12.31 -29.69 45.58
N GLU A 102 -11.14 -29.51 44.95
CA GLU A 102 -9.90 -29.70 45.68
C GLU A 102 -9.83 -28.51 46.62
N VAL A 103 -10.42 -28.71 47.80
CA VAL A 103 -10.26 -27.84 48.97
C VAL A 103 -8.79 -27.47 49.05
N ALA A 104 -8.45 -26.22 48.71
CA ALA A 104 -7.12 -25.68 48.95
C ALA A 104 -6.83 -25.96 50.43
N ASP A 105 -5.81 -26.77 50.70
CA ASP A 105 -5.47 -27.19 52.05
C ASP A 105 -5.18 -25.91 52.86
N THR A 106 -6.16 -25.47 53.65
CA THR A 106 -6.14 -24.23 54.43
C THR A 106 -5.00 -24.19 55.44
N LYS A 107 -4.26 -25.30 55.59
CA LYS A 107 -3.01 -25.43 56.34
C LYS A 107 -1.79 -24.80 55.65
N LEU A 108 -1.88 -24.42 54.37
CA LEU A 108 -0.77 -23.88 53.61
C LEU A 108 -0.61 -22.36 53.70
N TYR A 109 -1.52 -21.60 54.31
CA TYR A 109 -1.45 -20.13 54.36
C TYR A 109 -1.60 -19.56 55.78
N THR A 110 -0.90 -18.46 56.08
CA THR A 110 -1.02 -17.68 57.33
C THR A 110 -1.49 -16.27 57.02
N ALA A 111 -2.49 -15.80 57.76
CA ALA A 111 -2.94 -14.41 57.70
C ALA A 111 -1.86 -13.47 58.25
N LYS A 112 -1.55 -12.41 57.52
CA LYS A 112 -0.64 -11.34 57.94
C LYS A 112 -1.26 -9.99 57.65
N ASP A 113 -1.11 -9.10 58.62
CA ASP A 113 -1.35 -7.67 58.43
C ASP A 113 -0.20 -7.10 57.59
N VAL A 114 -0.55 -6.52 56.44
CA VAL A 114 0.41 -5.88 55.55
C VAL A 114 -0.03 -4.46 55.24
N GLU A 115 0.96 -3.61 55.00
CA GLU A 115 0.74 -2.24 54.59
C GLU A 115 0.32 -2.22 53.11
N LEU A 116 -0.90 -1.73 52.88
CA LEU A 116 -1.49 -1.46 51.59
C LEU A 116 -1.27 0.01 51.24
N GLU A 117 -0.53 0.24 50.16
CA GLU A 117 -0.42 1.54 49.55
C GLU A 117 -1.62 1.79 48.63
N VAL A 118 -2.25 2.95 48.78
CA VAL A 118 -3.39 3.41 47.99
C VAL A 118 -3.03 4.78 47.41
N ALA A 119 -3.07 4.94 46.09
CA ALA A 119 -2.82 6.24 45.46
C ALA A 119 -3.72 6.50 44.25
N SER A 120 -3.91 7.80 43.96
CA SER A 120 -4.78 8.28 42.87
C SER A 120 -4.19 9.57 42.28
N ARG A 121 -4.29 9.75 40.96
CA ARG A 121 -3.68 10.89 40.24
C ARG A 121 -4.68 11.77 39.47
N GLY A 122 -5.83 11.24 39.05
CA GLY A 122 -6.83 11.98 38.25
C GLY A 122 -8.07 12.41 39.03
N ASP A 123 -8.92 13.21 38.38
CA ASP A 123 -10.23 13.63 38.92
C ASP A 123 -11.24 12.49 38.87
N ALA A 124 -12.08 12.38 39.91
CA ALA A 124 -13.13 11.36 39.95
C ALA A 124 -14.19 11.64 38.87
N ALA A 125 -14.23 10.81 37.84
CA ALA A 125 -15.27 10.83 36.82
C ALA A 125 -16.28 9.71 37.11
N SER A 126 -17.39 10.08 37.77
CA SER A 126 -18.42 9.15 38.23
C SER A 126 -19.05 8.32 37.11
N GLN A 127 -19.09 8.85 35.89
CA GLN A 127 -19.61 8.16 34.70
C GLN A 127 -18.87 6.86 34.36
N TYR A 128 -17.61 6.70 34.77
CA TYR A 128 -16.81 5.52 34.48
C TYR A 128 -16.87 4.44 35.58
N ILE A 129 -17.51 4.71 36.73
CA ILE A 129 -17.59 3.76 37.84
C ILE A 129 -18.27 2.44 37.43
N PRO A 130 -19.42 2.43 36.72
CA PRO A 130 -20.06 1.18 36.29
C PRO A 130 -19.16 0.33 35.39
N HIS A 131 -18.35 0.97 34.55
CA HIS A 131 -17.41 0.30 33.64
C HIS A 131 -16.21 -0.28 34.40
N ALA A 132 -15.69 0.43 35.40
CA ALA A 132 -14.68 -0.10 36.31
C ALA A 132 -15.19 -1.31 37.10
N GLU A 133 -16.44 -1.27 37.58
CA GLU A 133 -17.08 -2.40 38.26
C GLU A 133 -17.24 -3.62 37.33
N ALA A 134 -17.66 -3.39 36.09
CA ALA A 134 -17.80 -4.46 35.10
C ALA A 134 -16.45 -5.12 34.74
N ALA A 135 -15.42 -4.31 34.47
CA ALA A 135 -14.07 -4.80 34.21
C ALA A 135 -13.49 -5.55 35.42
N ALA A 136 -13.76 -5.09 36.64
CA ALA A 136 -13.29 -5.76 37.85
C ALA A 136 -13.98 -7.10 38.09
N LYS A 137 -15.30 -7.22 37.91
CA LYS A 137 -16.02 -8.51 38.01
C LYS A 137 -15.42 -9.55 37.07
N LEU A 138 -15.03 -9.12 35.87
CA LEU A 138 -14.33 -9.97 34.92
C LEU A 138 -12.96 -10.40 35.42
N VAL A 139 -12.15 -9.46 35.88
CA VAL A 139 -10.81 -9.75 36.42
C VAL A 139 -10.87 -10.68 37.64
N GLU A 140 -11.88 -10.53 38.50
CA GLU A 140 -12.13 -11.40 39.66
C GLU A 140 -12.23 -12.88 39.26
N SER A 141 -12.92 -13.15 38.16
CA SER A 141 -13.14 -14.51 37.68
C SER A 141 -11.87 -15.26 37.25
N GLN A 142 -10.81 -14.53 36.89
CA GLN A 142 -9.51 -15.13 36.58
C GLN A 142 -8.77 -15.53 37.86
N PHE A 143 -9.17 -14.98 39.01
CA PHE A 143 -8.62 -15.32 40.32
C PHE A 143 -9.31 -16.53 40.95
N ASP A 144 -10.62 -16.67 40.75
CA ASP A 144 -11.42 -17.77 41.31
C ASP A 144 -11.19 -19.11 40.59
N ASN A 145 -10.86 -19.09 39.30
CA ASN A 145 -10.68 -20.31 38.48
C ASN A 145 -9.22 -20.83 38.40
N ALA A 146 -8.25 -20.12 38.97
CA ALA A 146 -6.84 -20.48 38.90
C ALA A 146 -6.46 -21.45 40.04
N GLY A 147 -6.61 -22.75 39.83
CA GLY A 147 -6.05 -23.75 40.75
C GLY A 147 -4.51 -23.59 40.89
N GLY A 148 -3.99 -23.62 42.12
CA GLY A 148 -2.54 -23.69 42.41
C GLY A 148 -1.82 -22.38 42.81
N ILE A 149 -0.50 -22.49 43.02
CA ILE A 149 0.42 -21.48 43.60
C ILE A 149 1.09 -20.63 42.48
N ASN A 150 0.41 -20.33 41.38
CA ASN A 150 1.02 -19.60 40.25
C ASN A 150 0.88 -18.07 40.36
N THR A 151 1.65 -17.28 39.62
CA THR A 151 1.34 -15.84 39.51
C THR A 151 0.12 -15.67 38.59
N THR A 152 -0.80 -14.75 38.91
CA THR A 152 -1.93 -14.40 38.05
C THR A 152 -1.85 -12.93 37.67
N ILE A 153 -1.89 -12.66 36.36
CA ILE A 153 -1.86 -11.33 35.76
C ILE A 153 -3.12 -11.21 34.91
N ALA A 154 -4.02 -10.32 35.29
CA ALA A 154 -5.36 -10.22 34.73
C ALA A 154 -5.61 -8.81 34.19
N PHE A 155 -6.25 -8.71 33.02
CA PHE A 155 -6.65 -7.45 32.42
C PHE A 155 -8.15 -7.50 32.08
N GLY A 156 -8.86 -6.45 32.45
CA GLY A 156 -10.26 -6.22 32.08
C GLY A 156 -10.42 -4.86 31.41
N TYR A 157 -11.38 -4.77 30.50
CA TYR A 157 -11.72 -3.54 29.82
C TYR A 157 -13.24 -3.35 29.73
N SER A 158 -13.71 -2.11 29.89
CA SER A 158 -15.09 -1.73 29.58
C SER A 158 -15.13 -0.23 29.26
N ASN A 159 -15.64 0.14 28.08
CA ASN A 159 -15.95 1.52 27.66
C ASN A 159 -14.95 2.59 28.16
N GLY A 160 -13.70 2.48 27.72
CA GLY A 160 -12.62 3.43 28.04
C GLY A 160 -11.92 3.22 29.40
N VAL A 161 -12.35 2.24 30.19
CA VAL A 161 -11.70 1.86 31.46
C VAL A 161 -10.89 0.58 31.27
N ALA A 162 -9.58 0.69 31.46
CA ALA A 162 -8.70 -0.46 31.60
C ALA A 162 -8.47 -0.73 33.10
N LEU A 163 -8.57 -2.00 33.50
CA LEU A 163 -8.30 -2.46 34.86
C LEU A 163 -7.33 -3.64 34.80
N GLY A 164 -6.28 -3.58 35.61
CA GLY A 164 -5.33 -4.67 35.76
C GLY A 164 -5.20 -5.08 37.20
N ALA A 165 -5.00 -6.37 37.44
CA ALA A 165 -4.71 -6.87 38.76
C ALA A 165 -3.67 -8.00 38.71
N TYR A 166 -2.89 -8.06 39.79
CA TYR A 166 -1.74 -8.94 39.93
C TYR A 166 -1.79 -9.65 41.28
N ILE A 167 -1.65 -10.97 41.27
CA ILE A 167 -1.53 -11.79 42.48
C ILE A 167 -0.30 -12.68 42.34
N GLY A 168 0.70 -12.45 43.19
CA GLY A 168 1.89 -13.27 43.26
C GLY A 168 1.60 -14.72 43.68
N SER A 169 2.48 -15.64 43.26
CA SER A 169 2.39 -17.08 43.54
C SER A 169 2.21 -17.45 45.02
N ALA A 170 2.79 -16.69 45.95
CA ALA A 170 2.75 -16.97 47.38
C ALA A 170 1.57 -16.31 48.12
N ILE A 171 0.63 -15.68 47.41
CA ILE A 171 -0.56 -15.03 47.98
C ILE A 171 -1.81 -15.89 47.72
N ALA A 172 -2.66 -16.06 48.74
CA ALA A 172 -3.95 -16.71 48.57
C ALA A 172 -4.85 -15.87 47.65
N ARG A 173 -5.63 -16.54 46.78
CA ARG A 173 -6.51 -15.86 45.82
C ARG A 173 -7.64 -15.09 46.49
N ASP A 174 -8.15 -15.60 47.61
CA ASP A 174 -9.21 -14.98 48.41
C ASP A 174 -8.66 -13.90 49.38
N ASN A 175 -7.95 -12.92 48.83
CA ASN A 175 -7.31 -11.83 49.58
C ASN A 175 -8.13 -10.52 49.65
N GLY A 176 -9.26 -10.43 48.95
CA GLY A 176 -10.20 -9.31 49.05
C GLY A 176 -9.70 -7.96 48.52
N ILE A 177 -8.53 -7.88 47.88
CA ILE A 177 -7.99 -6.61 47.39
C ILE A 177 -8.89 -5.93 46.36
N LEU A 178 -9.50 -6.73 45.47
CA LEU A 178 -10.34 -6.23 44.38
C LEU A 178 -11.67 -5.68 44.91
N ALA A 179 -12.30 -6.40 45.84
CA ALA A 179 -13.48 -5.91 46.56
C ALA A 179 -13.19 -4.62 47.36
N SER A 180 -12.01 -4.53 47.98
CA SER A 180 -11.55 -3.33 48.69
C SER A 180 -11.32 -2.15 47.73
N PHE A 181 -10.72 -2.40 46.57
CA PHE A 181 -10.51 -1.41 45.51
C PHE A 181 -11.85 -0.85 45.01
N LEU A 182 -12.81 -1.72 44.68
CA LEU A 182 -14.13 -1.31 44.24
C LEU A 182 -14.90 -0.55 45.32
N GLY A 183 -14.85 -1.02 46.58
CA GLY A 183 -15.48 -0.35 47.70
C GLY A 183 -14.91 1.04 47.99
N LYS A 184 -13.63 1.29 47.65
CA LYS A 184 -13.01 2.62 47.74
C LYS A 184 -13.37 3.50 46.55
N LEU A 185 -13.44 2.92 45.35
CA LEU A 185 -13.90 3.61 44.14
C LEU A 185 -15.35 4.09 44.30
N SER A 186 -16.26 3.23 44.78
CA SER A 186 -17.68 3.55 44.98
C SER A 186 -17.92 4.61 46.06
N LYS A 187 -17.01 4.75 47.03
CA LYS A 187 -17.03 5.78 48.08
C LYS A 187 -16.36 7.10 47.67
N GLY A 188 -15.79 7.17 46.45
CA GLY A 188 -15.03 8.33 45.98
C GLY A 188 -13.69 8.51 46.68
N GLU A 189 -13.15 7.47 47.33
CA GLU A 189 -11.80 7.47 47.92
C GLU A 189 -10.71 7.25 46.85
N LEU A 190 -11.08 6.68 45.71
CA LEU A 190 -10.25 6.48 44.52
C LEU A 190 -10.88 7.20 43.31
N SER A 191 -10.04 7.57 42.35
CA SER A 191 -10.49 8.10 41.06
C SER A 191 -10.67 6.98 40.03
N THR A 192 -11.53 7.18 39.04
CA THR A 192 -11.63 6.29 37.88
C THR A 192 -10.43 6.46 36.92
N SER A 193 -9.80 7.64 36.90
CA SER A 193 -8.56 7.89 36.13
C SER A 193 -7.34 7.89 37.05
N GLY A 194 -6.44 6.94 36.80
CA GLY A 194 -5.17 6.78 37.49
C GLY A 194 -5.31 6.45 38.97
N SER A 195 -5.88 5.30 39.32
CA SER A 195 -5.88 4.75 40.69
C SER A 195 -5.11 3.46 40.79
N MET A 196 -4.42 3.24 41.91
CA MET A 196 -3.87 1.94 42.24
C MET A 196 -3.96 1.62 43.73
N MET A 197 -3.92 0.32 43.99
CA MET A 197 -3.70 -0.29 45.29
C MET A 197 -2.61 -1.34 45.16
N GLN A 198 -1.59 -1.31 46.02
CA GLN A 198 -0.52 -2.31 45.99
C GLN A 198 -0.02 -2.68 47.39
N VAL A 199 0.32 -3.96 47.55
CA VAL A 199 1.17 -4.46 48.65
C VAL A 199 2.52 -4.79 48.03
N CYS A 200 3.45 -3.85 48.10
CA CYS A 200 4.79 -3.99 47.55
C CYS A 200 5.80 -3.22 48.42
N ASN A 201 7.01 -3.78 48.62
CA ASN A 201 8.15 -3.04 49.17
C ASN A 201 9.48 -3.74 48.80
N ALA A 202 10.62 -3.06 49.03
CA ALA A 202 11.96 -3.56 48.67
C ALA A 202 12.37 -4.91 49.31
N SER A 203 11.62 -5.41 50.30
CA SER A 203 11.86 -6.70 50.95
C SER A 203 10.88 -7.81 50.50
N ARG A 204 9.97 -7.51 49.57
CA ARG A 204 8.97 -8.44 49.05
C ARG A 204 9.18 -8.63 47.55
N SER A 205 9.39 -9.86 47.13
CA SER A 205 9.38 -10.24 45.71
C SER A 205 7.94 -10.23 45.15
N SER A 206 7.83 -10.19 43.83
CA SER A 206 6.68 -10.45 42.95
C SER A 206 5.81 -11.64 43.38
N ALA A 207 6.36 -12.70 43.97
CA ALA A 207 5.58 -13.81 44.52
C ALA A 207 4.68 -13.40 45.70
N TYR A 208 5.03 -12.35 46.44
CA TYR A 208 4.32 -11.81 47.60
C TYR A 208 3.66 -10.46 47.31
N THR A 209 3.68 -10.01 46.05
CA THR A 209 3.04 -8.78 45.61
C THR A 209 1.58 -9.05 45.28
N VAL A 210 0.71 -8.13 45.70
CA VAL A 210 -0.68 -8.10 45.25
C VAL A 210 -1.05 -6.66 44.91
N GLY A 211 -1.71 -6.44 43.77
CA GLY A 211 -2.04 -5.09 43.33
C GLY A 211 -3.21 -5.03 42.36
N VAL A 212 -3.86 -3.87 42.33
CA VAL A 212 -4.95 -3.51 41.41
C VAL A 212 -4.68 -2.09 40.91
N VAL A 213 -4.83 -1.87 39.61
CA VAL A 213 -4.67 -0.56 38.97
C VAL A 213 -5.81 -0.34 37.99
N SER A 214 -6.33 0.87 37.90
CA SER A 214 -7.30 1.26 36.87
C SER A 214 -6.93 2.59 36.23
N GLU A 215 -7.16 2.69 34.93
CA GLU A 215 -7.01 3.92 34.17
C GLU A 215 -8.19 4.11 33.22
N ALA A 216 -8.73 5.33 33.19
CA ALA A 216 -9.86 5.69 32.35
C ALA A 216 -9.43 6.83 31.41
N LYS A 217 -9.37 6.55 30.10
CA LYS A 217 -8.98 7.52 29.06
C LYS A 217 -9.84 7.31 27.82
N SER A 218 -10.01 8.38 27.03
CA SER A 218 -10.59 8.28 25.68
C SER A 218 -9.67 7.53 24.71
N ASP A 219 -8.35 7.57 24.93
CA ASP A 219 -7.38 6.76 24.22
C ASP A 219 -7.19 5.41 24.93
N ASN A 220 -7.77 4.35 24.35
CA ASN A 220 -7.71 2.99 24.86
C ASN A 220 -6.26 2.45 24.97
N LYS A 221 -5.37 2.84 24.05
CA LYS A 221 -3.97 2.40 24.07
C LYS A 221 -3.24 3.04 25.24
N GLU A 222 -3.49 4.32 25.50
CA GLU A 222 -2.90 5.01 26.66
C GLU A 222 -3.36 4.38 27.98
N ALA A 223 -4.67 4.13 28.13
CA ALA A 223 -5.24 3.48 29.31
C ALA A 223 -4.60 2.10 29.57
N LEU A 224 -4.57 1.24 28.55
CA LEU A 224 -3.96 -0.08 28.66
C LEU A 224 -2.46 -0.02 28.94
N SER A 225 -1.74 0.96 28.39
CA SER A 225 -0.29 1.10 28.57
C SER A 225 0.05 1.39 30.04
N VAL A 226 -0.71 2.28 30.68
CA VAL A 226 -0.52 2.61 32.10
C VAL A 226 -0.75 1.38 32.98
N VAL A 227 -1.82 0.63 32.71
CA VAL A 227 -2.15 -0.60 33.42
C VAL A 227 -1.05 -1.65 33.20
N GLN A 228 -0.62 -1.88 31.96
CA GLN A 228 0.44 -2.84 31.64
C GLN A 228 1.75 -2.50 32.34
N GLU A 229 2.18 -1.22 32.32
CA GLU A 229 3.43 -0.78 32.96
C GLU A 229 3.43 -1.08 34.46
N ALA A 230 2.30 -0.89 35.13
CA ALA A 230 2.13 -1.22 36.55
C ALA A 230 2.23 -2.73 36.81
N LEU A 231 1.53 -3.54 36.01
CA LEU A 231 1.57 -5.01 36.13
C LEU A 231 2.96 -5.57 35.81
N ALA A 232 3.66 -4.99 34.83
CA ALA A 232 5.02 -5.37 34.45
C ALA A 232 6.04 -5.03 35.55
N ALA A 233 5.88 -3.89 36.23
CA ALA A 233 6.69 -3.54 37.39
C ALA A 233 6.53 -4.58 38.52
N TRP A 234 5.29 -4.91 38.88
CA TRP A 234 5.03 -5.94 39.89
C TRP A 234 5.61 -7.32 39.52
N ASN A 235 5.58 -7.67 38.24
CA ASN A 235 6.18 -8.92 37.74
C ASN A 235 7.72 -8.93 37.82
N ARG A 236 8.37 -7.76 37.86
CA ARG A 236 9.83 -7.59 37.97
C ARG A 236 10.33 -7.28 39.39
N ASP A 237 9.54 -7.62 40.42
CA ASP A 237 9.85 -7.30 41.82
C ASP A 237 9.94 -5.77 42.11
N GLU A 238 9.36 -4.93 41.24
CA GLU A 238 9.33 -3.47 41.38
C GLU A 238 7.99 -2.99 41.94
N CYS A 239 8.00 -1.93 42.76
CA CYS A 239 6.77 -1.25 43.19
C CYS A 239 6.45 -0.09 42.27
N VAL A 240 5.19 0.08 41.91
CA VAL A 240 4.73 1.18 41.05
C VAL A 240 4.97 2.52 41.75
N GLN A 241 5.60 3.46 41.06
CA GLN A 241 5.93 4.80 41.54
C GLN A 241 5.19 5.87 40.73
N GLY A 242 5.10 7.11 41.25
CA GLY A 242 4.66 8.27 40.46
C GLY A 242 3.20 8.72 40.63
N TYR A 243 2.45 8.14 41.56
CA TYR A 243 1.11 8.62 41.92
C TYR A 243 1.21 9.59 43.11
N LYS A 244 0.47 10.69 43.05
CA LYS A 244 0.49 11.71 44.11
C LYS A 244 -0.42 11.27 45.25
N ASN A 245 -0.11 11.65 46.50
CA ASN A 245 -0.93 11.40 47.69
C ASN A 245 -1.13 9.93 48.10
N SER A 246 -0.05 9.12 48.11
CA SER A 246 -0.09 7.76 48.66
C SER A 246 -0.56 7.74 50.12
N ARG A 247 -1.65 7.03 50.41
CA ARG A 247 -2.10 6.74 51.78
C ARG A 247 -1.78 5.29 52.11
N LYS A 248 -1.30 5.05 53.32
CA LYS A 248 -1.05 3.72 53.86
C LYS A 248 -2.28 3.28 54.66
N SER A 249 -2.75 2.07 54.39
CA SER A 249 -3.80 1.39 55.14
C SER A 249 -3.36 -0.03 55.44
N GLU A 250 -3.98 -0.68 56.42
CA GLU A 250 -3.70 -2.11 56.68
C GLU A 250 -4.74 -2.97 55.95
N ILE A 251 -4.26 -4.06 55.34
CA ILE A 251 -5.11 -5.12 54.79
C ILE A 251 -4.59 -6.46 55.28
N ILE A 252 -5.50 -7.41 55.51
CA ILE A 252 -5.14 -8.78 55.86
C ILE A 252 -5.00 -9.56 54.55
N ILE A 253 -3.79 -10.05 54.28
CA ILE A 253 -3.56 -11.02 53.20
C ILE A 253 -3.14 -12.36 53.78
N ARG A 254 -3.37 -13.44 53.03
CA ARG A 254 -2.91 -14.78 53.39
C ARG A 254 -1.71 -15.16 52.53
N GLU A 255 -0.59 -15.43 53.18
CA GLU A 255 0.68 -15.82 52.53
C GLU A 255 1.00 -17.29 52.80
N VAL A 256 1.66 -17.97 51.87
CA VAL A 256 2.07 -19.38 52.05
C VAL A 256 2.92 -19.56 53.33
N VAL A 257 2.57 -20.54 54.17
CA VAL A 257 3.25 -20.93 55.41
C VAL A 257 4.61 -21.52 55.06
N ARG A 258 5.68 -20.79 55.39
CA ARG A 258 7.02 -21.38 55.48
C ARG A 258 7.12 -22.16 56.79
N PRO A 259 7.67 -23.39 56.84
CA PRO A 259 7.98 -24.05 58.10
C PRO A 259 8.95 -23.16 58.88
N SER A 260 8.46 -22.52 59.96
CA SER A 260 9.36 -21.84 60.89
C SER A 260 10.09 -22.90 61.69
N GLY A 261 11.42 -22.78 61.74
CA GLY A 261 12.25 -23.65 62.55
C GLY A 261 11.90 -23.46 64.02
N ASN A 262 11.04 -24.34 64.55
CA ASN A 262 11.08 -24.88 65.91
C ASN A 262 9.84 -25.74 66.17
N SER A 263 9.95 -27.06 65.94
CA SER A 263 9.36 -28.05 66.84
C SER A 263 9.98 -29.45 66.63
N SER A 264 10.63 -29.90 67.71
CA SER A 264 10.65 -31.26 68.28
C SER A 264 10.93 -32.48 67.39
N HIS A 265 11.95 -33.23 67.82
CA HIS A 265 11.89 -34.68 68.06
C HIS A 265 10.83 -35.44 67.25
N ILE A 266 11.25 -36.02 66.13
CA ILE A 266 10.64 -37.24 65.61
C ILE A 266 11.75 -38.28 65.48
N SER A 267 11.78 -39.18 66.47
CA SER A 267 12.53 -40.42 66.41
C SER A 267 11.94 -41.31 65.33
N SER A 268 12.70 -41.60 64.27
CA SER A 268 12.45 -42.78 63.44
C SER A 268 13.61 -43.75 63.61
N HIS A 269 13.37 -44.76 64.44
CA HIS A 269 14.14 -45.99 64.42
C HIS A 269 13.91 -46.71 63.09
N ALA A 270 14.85 -46.55 62.17
CA ALA A 270 15.07 -47.54 61.10
C ALA A 270 16.46 -48.14 61.32
N LYS A 271 16.50 -49.31 61.98
CA LYS A 271 17.69 -50.16 62.07
C LYS A 271 18.06 -50.63 60.66
N ALA A 272 19.05 -50.02 60.04
CA ALA A 272 19.72 -50.60 58.88
C ALA A 272 20.75 -51.62 59.37
N HIS A 273 20.47 -52.90 59.16
CA HIS A 273 21.43 -53.98 59.34
C HIS A 273 22.62 -53.77 58.39
N ALA A 274 23.79 -53.49 58.95
CA ALA A 274 25.05 -53.49 58.22
C ALA A 274 25.39 -54.91 57.75
N LYS A 275 25.34 -55.14 56.43
CA LYS A 275 26.12 -56.21 55.78
C LYS A 275 27.22 -55.55 54.96
N LYS A 276 28.46 -55.88 55.31
CA LYS A 276 29.66 -55.59 54.52
C LYS A 276 29.54 -56.26 53.15
N SER A 277 29.74 -55.49 52.08
CA SER A 277 30.09 -56.02 50.75
C SER A 277 30.80 -54.95 49.93
N HIS A 278 32.01 -55.30 49.51
CA HIS A 278 32.89 -54.83 48.44
C HIS A 278 32.89 -53.39 47.92
N SER A 279 34.12 -52.87 47.82
CA SER A 279 34.53 -51.67 47.09
C SER A 279 34.17 -51.77 45.61
N GLY A 280 33.09 -51.11 45.22
CA GLY A 280 32.83 -50.64 43.86
C GLY A 280 32.54 -49.15 43.93
N LEU A 281 33.13 -48.36 43.02
CA LEU A 281 32.78 -46.95 42.84
C LEU A 281 31.30 -46.86 42.44
N HIS A 282 30.43 -46.60 43.41
CA HIS A 282 29.04 -46.23 43.16
C HIS A 282 29.00 -44.79 42.63
N SER A 283 28.13 -44.50 41.67
CA SER A 283 27.83 -43.10 41.32
C SER A 283 27.42 -42.37 42.59
N ARG A 284 27.88 -41.12 42.77
CA ARG A 284 27.45 -40.31 43.90
C ARG A 284 25.92 -40.24 43.84
N ALA A 285 25.24 -40.55 44.94
CA ALA A 285 23.79 -40.38 45.01
C ALA A 285 23.45 -38.91 44.73
N ASP A 286 22.34 -38.69 44.03
CA ASP A 286 21.85 -37.35 43.77
C ASP A 286 21.44 -36.63 45.05
N CYS A 287 21.67 -35.33 45.11
CA CYS A 287 21.19 -34.51 46.21
C CYS A 287 19.67 -34.32 46.10
N ARG A 288 18.98 -34.16 47.24
CA ARG A 288 17.64 -33.59 47.27
C ARG A 288 17.74 -32.13 46.86
N THR A 289 16.98 -31.69 45.86
CA THR A 289 17.00 -30.30 45.37
C THR A 289 15.76 -29.52 45.77
N ILE A 290 15.87 -28.19 45.72
CA ILE A 290 14.76 -27.25 45.62
C ILE A 290 14.96 -26.37 44.38
N GLN A 291 13.86 -25.88 43.82
CA GLN A 291 13.87 -24.90 42.74
C GLN A 291 13.57 -23.51 43.30
N LEU A 292 14.35 -22.52 42.89
CA LEU A 292 14.16 -21.13 43.31
C LEU A 292 12.88 -20.56 42.69
N THR A 293 11.93 -20.17 43.52
CA THR A 293 10.69 -19.50 43.06
C THR A 293 10.79 -17.98 43.07
N THR A 294 11.78 -17.41 43.77
CA THR A 294 12.05 -15.97 43.89
C THR A 294 13.56 -15.72 43.99
N GLU A 295 14.01 -14.47 43.89
CA GLU A 295 15.38 -14.10 44.23
C GLU A 295 15.57 -14.18 45.75
N GLN A 296 16.08 -15.32 46.22
CA GLN A 296 16.30 -15.61 47.64
C GLN A 296 17.79 -15.54 47.95
N SER A 297 18.15 -15.04 49.12
CA SER A 297 19.51 -15.19 49.62
C SER A 297 19.82 -16.65 49.94
N CYS A 298 21.09 -17.05 49.89
CA CYS A 298 21.52 -18.39 50.31
C CYS A 298 21.09 -18.73 51.75
N THR A 299 20.95 -17.74 52.63
CA THR A 299 20.47 -17.93 54.00
C THR A 299 19.00 -18.34 54.01
N GLU A 300 18.17 -17.74 53.16
CA GLU A 300 16.75 -18.10 53.02
C GLU A 300 16.57 -19.45 52.33
N LEU A 301 17.42 -19.79 51.37
CA LEU A 301 17.42 -21.11 50.73
C LEU A 301 17.86 -22.21 51.70
N ALA A 302 18.86 -21.95 52.55
CA ALA A 302 19.26 -22.88 53.62
C ALA A 302 18.11 -23.16 54.58
N ALA A 303 17.37 -22.11 54.99
CA ALA A 303 16.17 -22.25 55.81
C ALA A 303 15.06 -23.04 55.09
N THR A 304 14.84 -22.78 53.80
CA THR A 304 13.88 -23.51 52.96
C THR A 304 14.24 -25.00 52.85
N CYS A 305 15.53 -25.31 52.74
CA CYS A 305 16.06 -26.67 52.76
C CYS A 305 15.97 -27.36 54.14
N GLY A 306 15.68 -26.61 55.21
CA GLY A 306 15.70 -27.09 56.59
C GLY A 306 17.10 -27.43 57.11
N ILE A 307 18.14 -26.73 56.64
CA ILE A 307 19.56 -26.97 56.97
C ILE A 307 20.27 -25.69 57.43
N SER A 308 21.47 -25.84 57.99
CA SER A 308 22.30 -24.67 58.35
C SER A 308 22.87 -23.99 57.10
N PRO A 309 23.12 -22.66 57.11
CA PRO A 309 23.80 -21.98 56.00
C PRO A 309 25.17 -22.60 55.66
N ALA A 310 25.89 -23.12 56.67
CA ALA A 310 27.16 -23.82 56.46
C ALA A 310 26.98 -25.13 55.69
N ASP A 311 25.93 -25.91 55.99
CA ASP A 311 25.62 -27.12 55.23
C ASP A 311 25.14 -26.79 53.81
N PHE A 312 24.38 -25.71 53.63
CA PHE A 312 23.96 -25.25 52.31
C PHE A 312 25.15 -24.89 51.42
N THR A 313 26.11 -24.10 51.94
CA THR A 313 27.36 -23.77 51.21
C THR A 313 28.20 -25.02 50.95
N LYS A 314 28.21 -25.98 51.86
CA LYS A 314 28.90 -27.27 51.68
C LYS A 314 28.28 -28.11 50.56
N TYR A 315 26.95 -28.13 50.46
CA TYR A 315 26.25 -28.87 49.41
C TYR A 315 26.29 -28.15 48.06
N ASN A 316 26.47 -26.83 48.07
CA ASN A 316 26.55 -26.01 46.87
C ASN A 316 27.87 -25.21 46.85
N PRO A 317 29.02 -25.86 46.58
CA PRO A 317 30.35 -25.32 46.86
C PRO A 317 30.82 -24.18 45.91
N SER A 318 30.01 -23.78 44.94
CA SER A 318 30.37 -22.68 44.03
C SER A 318 30.41 -21.35 44.79
N SER A 319 31.57 -20.69 44.79
CA SER A 319 31.79 -19.42 45.50
C SER A 319 31.01 -18.24 44.93
N THR A 320 30.51 -18.36 43.69
CA THR A 320 29.71 -17.34 43.01
C THR A 320 28.21 -17.64 43.02
N LEU A 321 27.78 -18.78 43.59
CA LEU A 321 26.37 -19.16 43.58
C LEU A 321 25.51 -18.07 44.22
N CYS A 322 25.83 -17.68 45.45
CA CYS A 322 25.01 -16.77 46.24
C CYS A 322 24.94 -15.33 45.68
N SER A 323 25.85 -14.95 44.79
CA SER A 323 25.82 -13.66 44.10
C SER A 323 25.11 -13.71 42.75
N ASN A 324 24.85 -14.92 42.22
CA ASN A 324 24.31 -15.15 40.88
C ASN A 324 23.07 -16.06 40.91
N LEU A 325 22.36 -16.13 42.04
CA LEU A 325 21.14 -16.91 42.16
C LEU A 325 20.08 -16.32 41.23
N GLN A 326 19.45 -17.17 40.44
CA GLN A 326 18.40 -16.77 39.51
C GLN A 326 17.11 -17.54 39.79
N LYS A 327 15.97 -16.87 39.65
CA LYS A 327 14.65 -17.51 39.70
C LYS A 327 14.59 -18.63 38.65
N GLY A 328 14.08 -19.80 39.05
CA GLY A 328 14.05 -21.03 38.26
C GLY A 328 15.21 -21.97 38.54
N GLN A 329 16.35 -21.49 39.05
CA GLN A 329 17.55 -22.32 39.27
C GLN A 329 17.31 -23.42 40.33
N HIS A 330 17.95 -24.58 40.16
CA HIS A 330 17.92 -25.67 41.14
C HIS A 330 19.17 -25.66 42.04
N VAL A 331 18.99 -25.89 43.34
CA VAL A 331 20.09 -25.98 44.34
C VAL A 331 19.94 -27.23 45.22
N CYS A 332 21.05 -27.74 45.75
CA CYS A 332 21.06 -28.91 46.63
C CYS A 332 20.72 -28.56 48.09
N CYS A 333 19.83 -29.35 48.70
CA CYS A 333 19.50 -29.33 50.12
C CYS A 333 20.11 -30.51 50.90
N SER A 334 20.85 -31.39 50.25
CA SER A 334 21.57 -32.51 50.88
C SER A 334 22.92 -32.74 50.21
N ALA A 335 23.78 -33.56 50.81
CA ALA A 335 24.99 -34.04 50.15
C ALA A 335 24.64 -34.88 48.92
N GLY A 336 25.39 -34.74 47.83
CA GLY A 336 25.19 -35.46 46.59
C GLY A 336 25.64 -34.66 45.37
N THR A 337 25.42 -35.19 44.18
CA THR A 337 25.54 -34.43 42.92
C THR A 337 24.17 -33.82 42.58
N ARG A 338 24.13 -32.60 42.04
CA ARG A 338 22.87 -32.02 41.56
C ARG A 338 22.39 -32.79 40.31
N PRO A 339 21.14 -33.27 40.27
CA PRO A 339 20.57 -33.85 39.05
C PRO A 339 20.65 -32.87 37.88
N ASN A 340 20.75 -33.42 36.67
CA ASN A 340 20.61 -32.65 35.43
C ASN A 340 19.12 -32.57 35.07
N PHE A 341 18.55 -31.37 35.05
CA PHE A 341 17.16 -31.11 34.70
C PHE A 341 16.98 -30.76 33.20
N ALA A 342 18.05 -30.86 32.39
CA ALA A 342 17.98 -30.64 30.94
C ALA A 342 17.11 -31.71 30.26
N PRO A 343 16.02 -31.31 29.59
CA PRO A 343 15.15 -32.24 28.90
C PRO A 343 15.84 -32.78 27.63
N SER A 344 15.43 -33.98 27.23
CA SER A 344 15.89 -34.62 25.99
C SER A 344 14.81 -34.51 24.91
N PRO A 345 15.17 -34.60 23.62
CA PRO A 345 14.20 -34.68 22.53
C PRO A 345 13.25 -35.87 22.72
N ASN A 346 12.02 -35.74 22.22
CA ASN A 346 11.05 -36.82 22.20
C ASN A 346 11.48 -37.94 21.25
N GLN A 347 10.91 -39.13 21.42
CA GLN A 347 11.26 -40.31 20.62
C GLN A 347 10.91 -40.17 19.13
N ASP A 348 9.97 -39.28 18.79
CA ASP A 348 9.54 -38.97 17.43
C ASP A 348 10.43 -37.93 16.72
N GLY A 349 11.50 -37.47 17.38
CA GLY A 349 12.42 -36.46 16.84
C GLY A 349 12.02 -35.01 17.13
N THR A 350 10.84 -34.78 17.72
CA THR A 350 10.42 -33.43 18.15
C THR A 350 11.16 -33.01 19.41
N CYS A 351 11.32 -31.70 19.61
CA CYS A 351 11.90 -31.16 20.83
C CYS A 351 10.95 -31.36 22.03
N ALA A 352 11.50 -31.51 23.24
CA ALA A 352 10.74 -31.23 24.45
C ALA A 352 10.28 -29.76 24.44
N THR A 353 9.00 -29.54 24.75
CA THR A 353 8.33 -28.24 24.58
C THR A 353 7.99 -27.59 25.92
N TYR A 354 7.97 -26.26 25.94
CA TYR A 354 7.44 -25.45 27.03
C TYR A 354 6.36 -24.51 26.51
N LYS A 355 5.22 -24.41 27.20
CA LYS A 355 4.15 -23.46 26.88
C LYS A 355 4.41 -22.14 27.59
N ILE A 356 4.51 -21.06 26.82
CA ILE A 356 4.75 -19.71 27.34
C ILE A 356 3.53 -19.20 28.12
N ASN A 357 3.76 -18.80 29.36
CA ASN A 357 2.77 -18.14 30.23
C ASN A 357 3.02 -16.63 30.30
N ASN A 358 1.98 -15.87 30.70
CA ASN A 358 2.13 -14.43 30.84
C ASN A 358 3.10 -14.10 31.98
N GLY A 359 4.10 -13.26 31.69
CA GLY A 359 5.15 -12.87 32.64
C GLY A 359 6.43 -13.70 32.56
N ASP A 360 6.48 -14.75 31.75
CA ASP A 360 7.67 -15.58 31.55
C ASP A 360 8.85 -14.79 30.97
N LEU A 361 10.07 -15.23 31.33
CA LEU A 361 11.33 -14.74 30.81
C LEU A 361 12.21 -15.93 30.39
N CYS A 362 12.88 -15.83 29.24
CA CYS A 362 13.78 -16.91 28.77
C CYS A 362 14.84 -17.31 29.81
N SER A 363 15.37 -16.36 30.57
CA SER A 363 16.37 -16.64 31.61
C SER A 363 15.81 -17.55 32.71
N GLN A 364 14.55 -17.35 33.09
CA GLN A 364 13.87 -18.16 34.11
C GLN A 364 13.55 -19.55 33.57
N ILE A 365 13.08 -19.66 32.33
CA ILE A 365 12.84 -20.94 31.65
C ILE A 365 14.16 -21.71 31.51
N ALA A 366 15.23 -21.06 31.07
CA ALA A 366 16.54 -21.67 30.91
C ALA A 366 17.09 -22.21 32.25
N ALA A 367 17.03 -21.41 33.31
CA ALA A 367 17.46 -21.81 34.65
C ALA A 367 16.62 -22.97 35.23
N ALA A 368 15.31 -23.00 34.96
CA ALA A 368 14.41 -24.07 35.35
C ALA A 368 14.72 -25.42 34.68
N HIS A 369 15.31 -25.38 33.49
CA HIS A 369 15.57 -26.56 32.69
C HIS A 369 17.06 -26.86 32.51
N ASP A 370 17.96 -26.28 33.30
CA ASP A 370 19.42 -26.50 33.17
C ASP A 370 19.98 -26.29 31.75
N VAL A 371 19.40 -25.36 31.00
CA VAL A 371 19.86 -24.95 29.65
C VAL A 371 20.27 -23.48 29.65
N THR A 372 20.85 -22.99 28.56
CA THR A 372 21.16 -21.56 28.40
C THR A 372 20.10 -20.85 27.55
N VAL A 373 20.05 -19.52 27.67
CA VAL A 373 19.22 -18.67 26.79
C VAL A 373 19.64 -18.83 25.32
N ASP A 374 20.94 -19.03 25.06
CA ASP A 374 21.46 -19.32 23.72
C ASP A 374 20.93 -20.65 23.19
N ASN A 375 20.86 -21.69 24.02
CA ASN A 375 20.25 -22.97 23.62
C ASN A 375 18.78 -22.80 23.22
N ILE A 376 17.99 -22.09 24.05
CA ILE A 376 16.59 -21.78 23.71
C ILE A 376 16.52 -21.01 22.37
N SER A 377 17.38 -20.01 22.18
CA SER A 377 17.39 -19.21 20.96
C SER A 377 17.75 -20.03 19.72
N ASP A 378 18.71 -20.95 19.83
CA ASP A 378 19.14 -21.82 18.75
C ASP A 378 18.09 -22.87 18.36
N TRP A 379 17.44 -23.49 19.33
CA TRP A 379 16.44 -24.54 19.08
C TRP A 379 15.13 -23.99 18.50
N ASN A 380 14.85 -22.69 18.68
CA ASN A 380 13.59 -22.08 18.24
C ASN A 380 13.65 -21.33 16.91
N LYS A 381 14.76 -21.39 16.17
CA LYS A 381 14.90 -20.75 14.85
C LYS A 381 13.84 -21.17 13.82
N LYS A 382 13.26 -22.37 13.98
CA LYS A 382 12.18 -22.90 13.12
C LYS A 382 10.81 -22.94 13.81
N THR A 383 10.71 -22.48 15.04
CA THR A 383 9.47 -22.50 15.82
C THR A 383 8.54 -21.37 15.36
N TRP A 384 7.29 -21.72 15.07
CA TRP A 384 6.27 -20.74 14.65
C TRP A 384 6.07 -19.65 15.71
N GLY A 385 6.11 -18.38 15.30
CA GLY A 385 5.90 -17.22 16.18
C GLY A 385 7.09 -16.87 17.08
N TRP A 386 8.27 -17.50 16.89
CA TRP A 386 9.45 -17.21 17.71
C TRP A 386 10.08 -15.85 17.37
N GLN A 387 9.83 -14.83 18.19
CA GLN A 387 10.39 -13.48 18.01
C GLN A 387 11.61 -13.20 18.93
N GLY A 388 12.15 -14.24 19.55
CA GLY A 388 13.31 -14.14 20.44
C GLY A 388 12.92 -13.84 21.89
N CYS A 389 13.92 -13.85 22.77
CA CYS A 389 13.70 -13.76 24.21
C CYS A 389 13.21 -12.40 24.73
N GLY A 390 13.28 -11.35 23.90
CA GLY A 390 12.69 -10.05 24.20
C GLY A 390 11.20 -9.96 23.88
N ASN A 391 10.64 -10.94 23.16
CA ASN A 391 9.25 -10.94 22.72
C ASN A 391 8.72 -12.38 22.62
N LEU A 392 8.32 -12.96 23.75
CA LEU A 392 7.83 -14.35 23.81
C LEU A 392 6.37 -14.45 23.34
N PRO A 393 6.01 -15.43 22.48
CA PRO A 393 4.66 -15.61 21.99
C PRO A 393 3.76 -16.21 23.08
N LEU A 394 2.90 -15.39 23.68
CA LEU A 394 1.97 -15.83 24.73
C LEU A 394 1.13 -17.02 24.26
N ASN A 395 0.94 -18.02 25.12
CA ASN A 395 0.28 -19.30 24.83
C ASN A 395 0.96 -20.20 23.77
N GLY A 396 2.00 -19.70 23.11
CA GLY A 396 2.81 -20.45 22.15
C GLY A 396 3.69 -21.50 22.82
N TYR A 397 4.13 -22.47 22.03
CA TYR A 397 5.06 -23.51 22.44
C TYR A 397 6.46 -23.21 21.91
N ILE A 398 7.47 -23.35 22.76
CA ILE A 398 8.88 -23.24 22.38
C ILE A 398 9.63 -24.54 22.70
N CYS A 399 10.71 -24.79 21.98
CA CYS A 399 11.65 -25.86 22.26
C CYS A 399 12.55 -25.51 23.46
N ILE A 400 12.67 -26.44 24.40
CA ILE A 400 13.63 -26.40 25.52
C ILE A 400 14.65 -27.55 25.45
N SER A 401 14.72 -28.23 24.31
CA SER A 401 15.77 -29.18 23.92
C SER A 401 15.95 -29.13 22.40
N SER A 402 16.97 -29.81 21.86
CA SER A 402 17.11 -29.99 20.41
C SER A 402 15.96 -30.82 19.81
N GLY A 403 15.77 -30.75 18.49
CA GLY A 403 14.75 -31.51 17.77
C GLY A 403 13.84 -30.60 16.95
N ASP A 404 12.89 -31.19 16.24
CA ASP A 404 11.95 -30.41 15.43
C ASP A 404 10.91 -29.68 16.29
N PRO A 405 10.51 -28.45 15.91
CA PRO A 405 9.52 -27.68 16.64
C PRO A 405 8.13 -28.35 16.62
N PRO A 406 7.30 -28.12 17.65
CA PRO A 406 5.92 -28.61 17.68
C PRO A 406 5.02 -27.81 16.72
N MET A 407 3.82 -28.33 16.45
CA MET A 407 2.76 -27.51 15.85
C MET A 407 2.45 -26.30 16.75
N PRO A 408 2.18 -25.10 16.18
CA PRO A 408 1.80 -23.95 16.98
C PRO A 408 0.50 -24.19 17.74
N ALA A 409 0.28 -23.38 18.78
CA ALA A 409 -0.99 -23.38 19.48
C ALA A 409 -2.11 -22.87 18.57
N ASN A 410 -3.28 -23.52 18.67
CA ASN A 410 -4.46 -23.12 17.92
C ASN A 410 -4.89 -21.71 18.33
N VAL A 411 -5.34 -20.92 17.36
CA VAL A 411 -5.99 -19.63 17.57
C VAL A 411 -7.46 -19.81 17.16
N PRO A 412 -8.43 -19.65 18.08
CA PRO A 412 -9.83 -19.96 17.82
C PRO A 412 -10.44 -19.27 16.60
N ASN A 413 -10.05 -18.03 16.33
CA ASN A 413 -10.51 -17.24 15.18
C ASN A 413 -9.52 -17.25 14.00
N ALA A 414 -8.50 -18.11 13.99
CA ALA A 414 -7.67 -18.30 12.80
C ALA A 414 -8.45 -19.09 11.75
N VAL A 415 -8.44 -18.57 10.53
CA VAL A 415 -9.12 -19.12 9.34
C VAL A 415 -8.15 -19.59 8.27
N CYS A 416 -6.87 -19.20 8.39
CA CYS A 416 -5.81 -19.66 7.52
C CYS A 416 -4.51 -19.95 8.28
N GLY A 417 -3.57 -20.63 7.63
CA GLY A 417 -2.27 -20.96 8.23
C GLY A 417 -2.33 -22.13 9.22
N PRO A 418 -1.23 -22.39 9.95
CA PRO A 418 -1.08 -23.58 10.79
C PRO A 418 -1.81 -23.52 12.13
N GLN A 419 -2.33 -22.36 12.53
CA GLN A 419 -3.01 -22.14 13.81
C GLN A 419 -4.52 -22.42 13.74
N VAL A 420 -5.05 -22.76 12.57
CA VAL A 420 -6.43 -23.21 12.39
C VAL A 420 -6.67 -24.48 13.21
N ASN A 421 -7.80 -24.53 13.91
CA ASN A 421 -8.15 -25.66 14.77
C ASN A 421 -8.21 -26.98 13.99
N GLY A 422 -7.54 -28.02 14.49
CA GLY A 422 -7.50 -29.34 13.86
C GLY A 422 -6.46 -29.52 12.76
N THR A 423 -5.60 -28.52 12.51
CA THR A 423 -4.52 -28.60 11.52
C THR A 423 -3.53 -29.72 11.88
N LYS A 424 -3.19 -30.54 10.88
CA LYS A 424 -2.21 -31.62 11.04
C LYS A 424 -0.82 -31.13 10.68
N ARG A 425 0.19 -31.73 11.32
CA ARG A 425 1.60 -31.49 10.97
C ARG A 425 1.86 -31.88 9.51
N PRO A 426 2.49 -31.01 8.70
CA PRO A 426 2.86 -31.35 7.32
C PRO A 426 4.05 -32.32 7.30
N ASP A 427 4.19 -33.09 6.22
CA ASP A 427 5.34 -33.98 6.02
C ASP A 427 6.65 -33.18 5.86
N ASN A 428 6.58 -32.04 5.16
CA ASN A 428 7.65 -31.07 5.05
C ASN A 428 7.35 -29.84 5.92
N TRP A 429 8.19 -29.59 6.93
CA TRP A 429 7.98 -28.46 7.84
C TRP A 429 8.04 -27.09 7.14
N ASP A 430 8.76 -26.98 6.03
CA ASP A 430 8.87 -25.73 5.28
C ASP A 430 7.54 -25.33 4.61
N ASP A 431 6.59 -26.26 4.46
CA ASP A 431 5.26 -26.02 3.87
C ASP A 431 4.23 -25.50 4.90
N ILE A 432 4.62 -25.35 6.17
CA ILE A 432 3.70 -25.01 7.27
C ILE A 432 2.90 -23.72 7.04
N SER A 433 3.48 -22.73 6.37
CA SER A 433 2.84 -21.46 6.04
C SER A 433 1.72 -21.56 5.00
N GLY A 434 1.74 -22.61 4.16
CA GLY A 434 0.75 -22.83 3.11
C GLY A 434 -0.47 -23.65 3.54
N LEU A 435 -0.54 -24.06 4.81
CA LEU A 435 -1.67 -24.83 5.35
C LEU A 435 -2.92 -23.95 5.44
N ASN A 436 -4.08 -24.53 5.15
CA ASN A 436 -5.39 -23.87 5.22
C ASN A 436 -5.40 -22.53 4.45
N PRO A 437 -5.38 -22.53 3.11
CA PRO A 437 -5.35 -21.30 2.33
C PRO A 437 -6.63 -20.49 2.52
N CYS A 438 -6.51 -19.16 2.41
CA CYS A 438 -7.67 -18.27 2.40
C CYS A 438 -8.59 -18.53 1.19
N PRO A 439 -9.91 -18.31 1.32
CA PRO A 439 -10.82 -18.19 0.19
C PRO A 439 -10.28 -17.23 -0.87
N LEU A 440 -10.57 -17.51 -2.14
CA LEU A 440 -10.08 -16.74 -3.29
C LEU A 440 -8.55 -16.65 -3.41
N ASN A 441 -7.79 -17.47 -2.68
CA ASN A 441 -6.35 -17.30 -2.52
C ASN A 441 -5.97 -15.87 -2.05
N ALA A 442 -6.79 -15.27 -1.19
CA ALA A 442 -6.43 -14.03 -0.51
C ALA A 442 -5.18 -14.21 0.37
N CYS A 443 -4.59 -13.10 0.80
CA CYS A 443 -3.40 -13.11 1.63
C CYS A 443 -3.74 -13.60 3.03
N CYS A 444 -2.88 -14.46 3.59
CA CYS A 444 -2.97 -14.91 4.97
C CYS A 444 -1.88 -14.21 5.80
N ASP A 445 -2.27 -13.52 6.87
CA ASP A 445 -1.32 -12.91 7.80
C ASP A 445 -0.74 -13.92 8.81
N ILE A 446 0.23 -13.49 9.63
CA ILE A 446 0.89 -14.40 10.60
C ILE A 446 -0.05 -14.86 11.73
N TRP A 447 -1.20 -14.20 11.89
CA TRP A 447 -2.19 -14.46 12.93
C TRP A 447 -3.32 -15.38 12.44
N GLY A 448 -3.25 -15.81 11.17
CA GLY A 448 -4.22 -16.69 10.55
C GLY A 448 -5.47 -15.97 10.06
N GLN A 449 -5.38 -14.68 9.71
CA GLN A 449 -6.47 -13.88 9.16
C GLN A 449 -6.31 -13.65 7.66
N CYS A 450 -7.43 -13.56 6.94
CA CYS A 450 -7.46 -13.36 5.51
C CYS A 450 -7.80 -11.92 5.12
N GLY A 451 -7.11 -11.38 4.13
CA GLY A 451 -7.47 -10.10 3.53
C GLY A 451 -6.76 -9.82 2.21
N ILE A 452 -7.14 -8.72 1.57
CA ILE A 452 -6.63 -8.32 0.24
C ILE A 452 -5.86 -7.00 0.26
N THR A 453 -5.81 -6.32 1.39
CA THR A 453 -5.15 -5.02 1.55
C THR A 453 -3.67 -5.22 1.92
N PRO A 454 -2.82 -4.18 1.79
CA PRO A 454 -1.43 -4.25 2.24
C PRO A 454 -1.26 -4.66 3.70
N GLU A 455 -2.25 -4.42 4.57
CA GLU A 455 -2.26 -4.87 5.96
C GLU A 455 -2.09 -6.40 6.08
N PHE A 456 -2.70 -7.18 5.18
CA PHE A 456 -2.64 -8.65 5.18
C PHE A 456 -1.62 -9.21 4.19
N CYS A 457 -1.31 -8.43 3.14
CA CYS A 457 -0.54 -8.91 2.00
C CYS A 457 0.95 -8.56 2.04
N THR A 458 1.39 -7.69 2.95
CA THR A 458 2.80 -7.26 2.99
C THR A 458 3.67 -8.36 3.62
N GLN A 459 4.60 -8.89 2.83
CA GLN A 459 5.59 -9.83 3.35
C GLN A 459 6.70 -9.07 4.07
N THR A 460 6.86 -9.34 5.35
CA THR A 460 7.95 -8.82 6.17
C THR A 460 8.55 -9.94 6.98
N ASN A 461 9.84 -9.83 7.31
CA ASN A 461 10.54 -10.83 8.10
C ASN A 461 10.92 -10.22 9.46
N SER A 462 10.72 -10.98 10.54
CA SER A 462 11.26 -10.57 11.83
C SER A 462 12.78 -10.71 11.89
N THR A 463 13.39 -10.17 12.95
CA THR A 463 14.84 -10.28 13.20
C THR A 463 15.32 -11.69 13.48
N THR A 464 14.43 -12.62 13.85
CA THR A 464 14.80 -14.03 14.11
C THR A 464 14.73 -14.89 12.85
N GLY A 465 13.99 -14.45 11.83
CA GLY A 465 13.71 -15.23 10.62
C GLY A 465 12.85 -16.48 10.84
N ALA A 466 12.26 -16.65 12.03
CA ALA A 466 11.41 -17.80 12.32
C ALA A 466 10.06 -17.71 11.58
N PRO A 467 9.42 -18.83 11.21
CA PRO A 467 8.12 -18.80 10.51
C PRO A 467 7.03 -18.22 11.41
N GLY A 468 5.96 -17.68 10.81
CA GLY A 468 4.87 -17.06 11.57
C GLY A 468 5.27 -15.81 12.35
N THR A 469 6.29 -15.09 11.87
CA THR A 469 6.74 -13.82 12.45
C THR A 469 6.77 -12.73 11.38
N ALA A 470 6.75 -11.49 11.82
CA ALA A 470 6.77 -10.32 10.95
C ALA A 470 7.74 -9.26 11.50
N GLU A 471 8.09 -8.30 10.66
CA GLU A 471 8.75 -7.08 11.12
C GLU A 471 7.87 -6.35 12.14
N LYS A 472 8.52 -5.62 13.06
CA LYS A 472 7.83 -4.82 14.07
C LYS A 472 6.75 -3.94 13.44
N ASP A 473 5.59 -3.88 14.08
CA ASP A 473 4.46 -3.02 13.69
C ASP A 473 3.79 -3.41 12.35
N THR A 474 4.02 -4.63 11.85
CA THR A 474 3.36 -5.19 10.68
C THR A 474 2.66 -6.52 11.02
N ASN A 475 1.60 -6.88 10.30
CA ASN A 475 0.95 -8.19 10.47
C ASN A 475 1.69 -9.31 9.71
N GLY A 476 2.60 -8.95 8.80
CA GLY A 476 3.28 -9.88 7.90
C GLY A 476 2.31 -10.64 6.99
N CYS A 477 2.87 -11.47 6.12
CA CYS A 477 2.10 -12.34 5.26
C CYS A 477 2.82 -13.68 5.10
N ILE A 478 2.09 -14.78 5.28
CA ILE A 478 2.61 -16.15 5.26
C ILE A 478 2.26 -16.90 3.97
N SER A 479 1.18 -16.52 3.27
CA SER A 479 0.80 -17.12 1.99
C SER A 479 0.01 -16.16 1.09
N ASN A 480 0.12 -16.36 -0.23
CA ASN A 480 -0.51 -15.55 -1.28
C ASN A 480 -0.19 -14.04 -1.24
N CYS A 481 0.99 -13.67 -0.75
CA CYS A 481 1.39 -12.29 -0.47
C CYS A 481 1.47 -11.36 -1.69
N GLY A 482 1.52 -10.06 -1.42
CA GLY A 482 1.53 -8.95 -2.37
C GLY A 482 0.13 -8.48 -2.80
N VAL A 483 0.04 -7.30 -3.39
CA VAL A 483 -1.21 -6.70 -3.90
C VAL A 483 -1.18 -6.48 -5.41
N TYR A 484 -0.38 -7.28 -6.12
CA TYR A 484 -0.19 -7.16 -7.56
C TYR A 484 -1.23 -7.98 -8.33
N ILE A 485 -1.62 -7.47 -9.49
CA ILE A 485 -2.43 -8.18 -10.48
C ILE A 485 -1.59 -9.32 -11.05
N LYS A 486 -2.10 -10.55 -10.96
CA LYS A 486 -1.41 -11.73 -11.49
C LYS A 486 -1.70 -11.86 -12.98
N MET A 487 -0.73 -11.53 -13.83
CA MET A 487 -0.84 -11.75 -15.28
C MET A 487 -0.81 -13.25 -15.59
N ASN A 488 -1.99 -13.82 -15.87
CA ASN A 488 -2.14 -15.25 -16.13
C ASN A 488 -2.64 -15.57 -17.55
N THR A 489 -2.87 -14.53 -18.37
CA THR A 489 -3.15 -14.60 -19.81
C THR A 489 -2.47 -13.47 -20.56
N ASP A 490 -2.30 -13.66 -21.87
CA ASP A 490 -1.92 -12.58 -22.78
C ASP A 490 -3.10 -11.61 -22.99
N ALA A 491 -2.79 -10.35 -23.30
CA ALA A 491 -3.80 -9.36 -23.67
C ALA A 491 -4.53 -9.78 -24.96
N THR A 492 -5.80 -9.41 -25.06
CA THR A 492 -6.53 -9.50 -26.33
C THR A 492 -5.96 -8.50 -27.34
N SER A 493 -6.11 -8.76 -28.65
CA SER A 493 -5.65 -7.84 -29.68
C SER A 493 -6.32 -6.47 -29.60
N GLU A 494 -7.57 -6.43 -29.16
CA GLU A 494 -8.36 -5.22 -28.93
C GLU A 494 -9.20 -5.40 -27.66
N PRO A 495 -9.44 -4.32 -26.88
CA PRO A 495 -10.34 -4.38 -25.73
C PRO A 495 -11.81 -4.33 -26.19
N ALA A 496 -12.67 -5.07 -25.50
CA ALA A 496 -14.12 -5.03 -25.73
C ALA A 496 -14.81 -4.05 -24.78
N THR A 497 -15.90 -3.43 -25.24
CA THR A 497 -16.73 -2.56 -24.41
C THR A 497 -18.12 -3.17 -24.23
N LEU A 498 -18.60 -3.21 -23.00
CA LEU A 498 -19.91 -3.73 -22.61
C LEU A 498 -20.70 -2.60 -21.96
N ALA A 499 -21.99 -2.51 -22.24
CA ALA A 499 -22.89 -1.62 -21.49
C ALA A 499 -24.16 -2.33 -21.06
N TYR A 500 -24.61 -2.03 -19.85
CA TYR A 500 -25.96 -2.34 -19.40
C TYR A 500 -26.93 -1.27 -19.89
N TYR A 501 -28.07 -1.73 -20.40
CA TYR A 501 -29.24 -0.93 -20.69
C TYR A 501 -30.30 -1.24 -19.62
N GLU A 502 -30.64 -0.25 -18.79
CA GLU A 502 -31.68 -0.43 -17.77
C GLU A 502 -33.05 -0.48 -18.47
N ALA A 503 -33.61 -1.66 -18.67
CA ALA A 503 -34.92 -1.90 -19.31
C ALA A 503 -36.09 -1.21 -18.61
N PHE A 504 -35.90 -0.77 -17.36
CA PHE A 504 -36.87 -0.01 -16.57
C PHE A 504 -36.61 1.51 -16.61
N ASN A 505 -35.68 2.01 -17.45
CA ASN A 505 -35.37 3.44 -17.53
C ASN A 505 -36.62 4.29 -17.83
N ASN A 506 -37.57 3.77 -18.61
CA ASN A 506 -38.85 4.41 -18.94
C ASN A 506 -39.76 4.67 -17.73
N GLN A 507 -39.45 4.08 -16.57
CA GLN A 507 -40.17 4.30 -15.30
C GLN A 507 -39.70 5.57 -14.59
N ARG A 508 -38.60 6.18 -15.04
CA ARG A 508 -38.10 7.46 -14.56
C ARG A 508 -38.87 8.61 -15.23
N PRO A 509 -39.00 9.77 -14.57
CA PRO A 509 -39.64 10.95 -15.17
C PRO A 509 -38.84 11.54 -16.34
N CYS A 510 -37.54 11.24 -16.43
CA CYS A 510 -36.60 11.68 -17.47
C CYS A 510 -35.40 10.70 -17.53
N LEU A 511 -34.42 10.97 -18.42
CA LEU A 511 -33.35 10.02 -18.80
C LEU A 511 -33.90 8.74 -19.43
N ASN A 512 -34.93 8.85 -20.25
CA ASN A 512 -35.47 7.70 -20.96
C ASN A 512 -34.64 7.47 -22.23
N LEU A 513 -34.14 6.25 -22.39
CA LEU A 513 -33.38 5.84 -23.56
C LEU A 513 -34.12 4.72 -24.28
N ASP A 514 -34.54 4.99 -25.51
CA ASP A 514 -35.11 3.97 -26.39
C ASP A 514 -33.99 3.02 -26.90
N PRO A 515 -34.20 1.70 -26.94
CA PRO A 515 -33.19 0.75 -27.42
C PRO A 515 -32.67 1.07 -28.82
N GLN A 516 -33.50 1.47 -29.78
CA GLN A 516 -33.08 1.85 -31.13
C GLN A 516 -32.14 3.06 -31.11
N SER A 517 -32.25 3.88 -30.07
CA SER A 517 -31.39 5.04 -29.90
C SER A 517 -29.97 4.68 -29.47
N ILE A 518 -29.72 3.47 -28.95
CA ILE A 518 -28.36 2.97 -28.64
C ILE A 518 -27.45 3.03 -29.87
N MET A 519 -28.03 2.92 -31.07
CA MET A 519 -27.32 3.04 -32.34
C MET A 519 -27.07 4.49 -32.79
N THR A 520 -27.75 5.45 -32.17
CA THR A 520 -27.75 6.87 -32.56
C THR A 520 -27.37 7.79 -31.39
N VAL A 521 -26.92 7.27 -30.24
CA VAL A 521 -26.51 8.12 -29.12
C VAL A 521 -25.20 8.79 -29.50
N GLU A 522 -25.32 9.92 -30.19
CA GLU A 522 -24.38 11.02 -30.05
C GLU A 522 -24.48 11.52 -28.61
N VAL A 523 -23.37 11.38 -27.88
CA VAL A 523 -23.15 12.02 -26.58
C VAL A 523 -22.81 13.48 -26.90
N THR A 524 -23.81 14.36 -26.93
CA THR A 524 -23.64 15.79 -27.21
C THR A 524 -23.80 16.61 -25.93
N GLY A 525 -22.78 17.38 -25.54
CA GLY A 525 -22.89 18.41 -24.51
C GLY A 525 -21.99 19.62 -24.80
N GLY A 526 -22.60 20.79 -25.00
CA GLY A 526 -21.94 22.10 -25.05
C GLY A 526 -22.34 22.98 -26.25
N GLU A 527 -22.62 24.27 -26.03
CA GLU A 527 -23.05 25.27 -27.04
C GLU A 527 -22.04 25.53 -28.19
N ASP A 528 -20.95 24.76 -28.32
CA ASP A 528 -19.95 24.92 -29.38
C ASP A 528 -19.64 23.66 -30.22
N GLY A 529 -20.31 22.52 -29.98
CA GLY A 529 -20.33 21.39 -30.93
C GLY A 529 -18.96 20.77 -31.29
N SER A 530 -18.00 20.76 -30.36
CA SER A 530 -16.58 20.51 -30.68
C SER A 530 -16.01 19.12 -30.32
N PHE A 531 -16.77 18.01 -30.42
CA PHE A 531 -16.28 16.65 -30.77
C PHE A 531 -17.37 15.56 -30.55
N ALA A 532 -17.54 14.64 -31.51
CA ALA A 532 -18.42 13.46 -31.39
C ALA A 532 -17.65 12.16 -31.66
N ILE A 533 -17.76 11.16 -30.77
CA ILE A 533 -17.32 9.77 -31.02
C ILE A 533 -18.38 8.77 -30.62
N ASP A 534 -18.73 8.00 -31.63
CA ASP A 534 -19.47 6.75 -31.66
C ASP A 534 -18.69 5.65 -30.91
N SER A 535 -19.01 5.35 -29.64
CA SER A 535 -18.50 4.12 -29.00
C SER A 535 -19.49 2.98 -29.26
N ALA A 536 -19.28 2.24 -30.35
CA ALA A 536 -20.00 0.99 -30.57
C ALA A 536 -19.62 -0.03 -29.48
N TYR A 537 -20.58 -0.41 -28.64
CA TYR A 537 -20.39 -1.46 -27.63
C TYR A 537 -20.32 -2.84 -28.30
N SER A 538 -19.33 -3.64 -27.90
CA SER A 538 -19.21 -5.06 -28.28
C SER A 538 -20.36 -5.90 -27.73
N TYR A 539 -20.88 -5.55 -26.54
CA TYR A 539 -22.04 -6.21 -25.93
C TYR A 539 -22.98 -5.19 -25.33
N ILE A 540 -24.29 -5.36 -25.55
CA ILE A 540 -25.33 -4.67 -24.80
C ILE A 540 -26.08 -5.69 -23.97
N HIS A 541 -26.11 -5.46 -22.66
CA HIS A 541 -26.83 -6.27 -21.68
C HIS A 541 -28.18 -5.62 -21.37
N PHE A 542 -29.26 -6.29 -21.70
CA PHE A 542 -30.62 -5.85 -21.38
C PHE A 542 -30.94 -6.22 -19.92
N ALA A 543 -30.92 -5.23 -19.02
CA ALA A 543 -31.08 -5.38 -17.58
C ALA A 543 -32.43 -4.81 -17.09
N PHE A 544 -33.41 -5.60 -16.66
CA PHE A 544 -33.37 -7.05 -16.52
C PHE A 544 -34.66 -7.68 -17.02
N ALA A 545 -34.55 -8.92 -17.52
CA ALA A 545 -35.71 -9.81 -17.57
C ALA A 545 -35.96 -10.40 -16.19
N ASN A 546 -37.23 -10.64 -15.87
CA ASN A 546 -37.65 -11.24 -14.61
C ASN A 546 -37.75 -12.76 -14.74
N ILE A 547 -37.76 -13.47 -13.61
CA ILE A 547 -37.99 -14.91 -13.54
C ILE A 547 -39.15 -15.17 -12.58
N THR A 548 -40.12 -15.99 -13.00
CA THR A 548 -41.26 -16.38 -12.17
C THR A 548 -40.87 -17.43 -11.13
N GLU A 549 -41.73 -17.68 -10.13
CA GLU A 549 -41.48 -18.72 -9.11
C GLU A 549 -41.38 -20.15 -9.67
N ASP A 550 -41.96 -20.41 -10.84
CA ASP A 550 -41.86 -21.66 -11.61
C ASP A 550 -40.75 -21.62 -12.69
N PHE A 551 -39.83 -20.66 -12.55
CA PHE A 551 -38.60 -20.49 -13.33
C PHE A 551 -38.81 -20.19 -14.82
N GLN A 552 -39.92 -19.56 -15.19
CA GLN A 552 -40.14 -19.06 -16.55
C GLN A 552 -39.56 -17.65 -16.70
N VAL A 553 -39.10 -17.32 -17.89
CA VAL A 553 -38.66 -15.95 -18.22
C VAL A 553 -39.89 -15.07 -18.40
N ASP A 554 -39.92 -13.93 -17.70
CA ASP A 554 -40.98 -12.93 -17.76
C ASP A 554 -40.40 -11.56 -18.19
N ILE A 555 -40.88 -11.07 -19.33
CA ILE A 555 -40.57 -9.73 -19.88
C ILE A 555 -41.78 -8.78 -19.77
N GLY A 556 -42.85 -9.19 -19.09
CA GLY A 556 -44.14 -8.50 -19.14
C GLY A 556 -44.09 -7.02 -18.76
N THR A 557 -43.20 -6.65 -17.83
CA THR A 557 -43.01 -5.26 -17.37
C THR A 557 -42.12 -4.40 -18.27
N VAL A 558 -41.38 -5.02 -19.20
CA VAL A 558 -40.36 -4.39 -20.06
C VAL A 558 -40.50 -4.87 -21.52
N LYS A 559 -41.73 -5.21 -21.90
CA LYS A 559 -42.00 -5.94 -23.14
C LYS A 559 -41.69 -5.10 -24.37
N ASP A 560 -42.09 -3.84 -24.35
CA ASP A 560 -41.94 -2.94 -25.49
C ASP A 560 -40.45 -2.66 -25.74
N GLU A 561 -39.70 -2.37 -24.67
CA GLU A 561 -38.25 -2.21 -24.69
C GLU A 561 -37.54 -3.48 -25.19
N PHE A 562 -38.00 -4.67 -24.78
CA PHE A 562 -37.40 -5.93 -25.21
C PHE A 562 -37.65 -6.21 -26.70
N GLU A 563 -38.84 -5.92 -27.22
CA GLU A 563 -39.16 -6.09 -28.64
C GLU A 563 -38.35 -5.13 -29.53
N GLU A 564 -38.09 -3.91 -29.05
CA GLU A 564 -37.19 -2.95 -29.72
C GLU A 564 -35.72 -3.36 -29.60
N PHE A 565 -35.28 -3.80 -28.43
CA PHE A 565 -33.92 -4.28 -28.21
C PHE A 565 -33.55 -5.43 -29.15
N LYS A 566 -34.46 -6.37 -29.39
CA LYS A 566 -34.25 -7.46 -30.36
C LYS A 566 -33.98 -6.97 -31.78
N GLN A 567 -34.50 -5.79 -32.13
CA GLN A 567 -34.40 -5.18 -33.45
C GLN A 567 -33.17 -4.31 -33.63
N LEU A 568 -32.34 -4.13 -32.59
CA LEU A 568 -31.04 -3.45 -32.69
C LEU A 568 -30.27 -3.96 -33.91
N ALA A 569 -29.97 -3.05 -34.84
CA ALA A 569 -29.12 -3.35 -35.97
C ALA A 569 -27.66 -3.38 -35.50
N LYS A 570 -26.83 -4.17 -36.18
CA LYS A 570 -25.41 -4.26 -35.86
C LYS A 570 -24.71 -3.01 -36.40
N PRO A 571 -23.95 -2.27 -35.57
CA PRO A 571 -23.18 -1.12 -36.04
C PRO A 571 -22.08 -1.58 -37.01
N LYS A 572 -21.59 -0.65 -37.82
CA LYS A 572 -20.42 -0.86 -38.68
C LYS A 572 -19.23 -0.14 -38.08
N ASP A 573 -18.06 -0.73 -38.19
CA ASP A 573 -16.82 -0.06 -37.85
C ASP A 573 -16.47 0.98 -38.94
N PRO A 574 -15.46 1.84 -38.71
CA PRO A 574 -15.04 2.83 -39.71
C PRO A 574 -14.61 2.22 -41.05
N THR A 575 -14.21 0.94 -41.09
CA THR A 575 -13.82 0.23 -42.32
C THR A 575 -15.03 -0.30 -43.11
N GLY A 576 -16.23 -0.17 -42.56
CA GLY A 576 -17.48 -0.69 -43.11
C GLY A 576 -17.73 -2.16 -42.77
N ALA A 577 -16.89 -2.79 -41.95
CA ALA A 577 -17.11 -4.14 -41.43
C ALA A 577 -18.15 -4.11 -40.31
N MET A 578 -18.97 -5.16 -40.21
CA MET A 578 -19.99 -5.22 -39.16
C MET A 578 -19.32 -5.46 -37.79
N ILE A 579 -19.53 -4.55 -36.84
CA ILE A 579 -19.17 -4.79 -35.45
C ILE A 579 -20.14 -5.85 -34.92
N ASN A 580 -19.59 -6.92 -34.37
CA ASN A 580 -20.41 -7.94 -33.74
C ASN A 580 -20.89 -7.44 -32.37
N GLN A 581 -21.93 -6.62 -32.34
CA GLN A 581 -22.61 -6.22 -31.12
C GLN A 581 -23.51 -7.38 -30.64
N GLY A 582 -23.11 -8.01 -29.54
CA GLY A 582 -23.87 -9.08 -28.91
C GLY A 582 -25.05 -8.55 -28.10
N LYS A 583 -26.25 -9.05 -28.38
CA LYS A 583 -27.47 -8.78 -27.59
C LYS A 583 -27.61 -9.81 -26.48
N VAL A 584 -27.30 -9.42 -25.25
CA VAL A 584 -27.28 -10.31 -24.09
C VAL A 584 -28.47 -9.98 -23.19
N LEU A 585 -29.16 -11.00 -22.70
CA LEU A 585 -30.25 -10.83 -21.75
C LEU A 585 -29.76 -11.11 -20.33
N SER A 586 -29.90 -10.14 -19.43
CA SER A 586 -29.48 -10.26 -18.04
C SER A 586 -30.66 -10.62 -17.13
N PHE A 587 -30.40 -11.50 -16.17
CA PHE A 587 -31.35 -11.87 -15.11
C PHE A 587 -30.77 -11.53 -13.74
N GLY A 588 -31.58 -10.92 -12.87
CA GLY A 588 -31.21 -10.63 -11.49
C GLY A 588 -31.17 -9.15 -11.17
N GLY A 589 -30.02 -8.68 -10.70
CA GLY A 589 -29.81 -7.36 -10.11
C GLY A 589 -30.19 -7.31 -8.63
N TRP A 590 -29.75 -6.23 -7.97
CA TRP A 590 -29.97 -5.98 -6.54
C TRP A 590 -31.41 -6.24 -6.09
N SER A 591 -32.39 -5.53 -6.68
CA SER A 591 -33.80 -5.63 -6.29
C SER A 591 -34.36 -7.05 -6.39
N PHE A 592 -34.07 -7.78 -7.48
CA PHE A 592 -34.55 -9.17 -7.64
C PHE A 592 -33.89 -10.12 -6.63
N SER A 593 -32.63 -9.85 -6.28
CA SER A 593 -31.88 -10.70 -5.36
C SER A 593 -32.19 -10.42 -3.89
N THR A 594 -32.66 -9.22 -3.55
CA THR A 594 -32.87 -8.79 -2.16
C THR A 594 -34.32 -8.53 -1.75
N ASN A 595 -35.26 -8.38 -2.69
CA ASN A 595 -36.66 -8.12 -2.34
C ASN A 595 -37.38 -9.38 -1.84
N LEU A 596 -38.30 -9.22 -0.89
CA LEU A 596 -39.02 -10.31 -0.22
C LEU A 596 -39.82 -11.23 -1.17
N ASP A 597 -40.25 -10.71 -2.31
CA ASP A 597 -41.02 -11.41 -3.33
C ASP A 597 -40.16 -12.25 -4.30
N SER A 598 -38.86 -11.98 -4.39
CA SER A 598 -38.00 -12.53 -5.45
C SER A 598 -36.68 -13.15 -4.96
N TYR A 599 -36.17 -12.79 -3.77
CA TYR A 599 -34.88 -13.27 -3.23
C TYR A 599 -34.72 -14.80 -3.21
N ALA A 600 -35.84 -15.53 -3.09
CA ALA A 600 -35.85 -16.99 -3.00
C ALA A 600 -35.75 -17.69 -4.37
N ILE A 601 -35.94 -16.98 -5.47
CA ILE A 601 -36.07 -17.57 -6.80
C ILE A 601 -34.72 -18.14 -7.26
N PHE A 602 -33.63 -17.37 -7.23
CA PHE A 602 -32.29 -17.92 -7.53
C PHE A 602 -31.91 -19.05 -6.56
N ARG A 603 -32.08 -18.83 -5.25
CA ARG A 603 -31.76 -19.83 -4.20
C ARG A 603 -32.44 -21.18 -4.43
N LYS A 604 -33.73 -21.18 -4.84
CA LYS A 604 -34.46 -22.40 -5.18
C LYS A 604 -34.08 -22.93 -6.55
N GLY A 605 -33.93 -22.04 -7.53
CA GLY A 605 -33.67 -22.37 -8.93
C GLY A 605 -32.36 -23.13 -9.13
N VAL A 606 -31.30 -22.80 -8.37
CA VAL A 606 -29.98 -23.45 -8.52
C VAL A 606 -29.87 -24.83 -7.83
N THR A 607 -30.86 -25.20 -7.02
CA THR A 607 -30.86 -26.50 -6.31
C THR A 607 -30.90 -27.68 -7.27
N ASP A 608 -30.37 -28.83 -6.85
CA ASP A 608 -30.36 -30.05 -7.67
C ASP A 608 -31.74 -30.46 -8.22
N ALA A 609 -32.81 -30.12 -7.50
CA ALA A 609 -34.17 -30.45 -7.90
C ALA A 609 -34.71 -29.57 -9.04
N GLN A 610 -34.30 -28.29 -9.12
CA GLN A 610 -34.90 -27.30 -10.01
C GLN A 610 -33.95 -26.80 -11.11
N ARG A 611 -32.64 -26.96 -10.91
CA ARG A 611 -31.58 -26.42 -11.77
C ARG A 611 -31.78 -26.72 -13.25
N SER A 612 -32.05 -27.98 -13.60
CA SER A 612 -32.24 -28.36 -15.00
C SER A 612 -33.49 -27.75 -15.62
N GLN A 613 -34.57 -27.53 -14.85
CA GLN A 613 -35.77 -26.86 -15.36
C GLN A 613 -35.47 -25.40 -15.63
N PHE A 614 -34.87 -24.72 -14.64
CA PHE A 614 -34.53 -23.32 -14.77
C PHE A 614 -33.56 -23.07 -15.93
N ALA A 615 -32.46 -23.82 -16.02
CA ALA A 615 -31.48 -23.71 -17.10
C ALA A 615 -32.10 -23.97 -18.48
N THR A 616 -33.03 -24.92 -18.58
CA THR A 616 -33.72 -25.19 -19.85
C THR A 616 -34.61 -24.02 -20.26
N ASN A 617 -35.35 -23.42 -19.33
CA ASN A 617 -36.24 -22.30 -19.64
C ASN A 617 -35.49 -21.06 -20.13
N VAL A 618 -34.41 -20.65 -19.45
CA VAL A 618 -33.63 -19.46 -19.86
C VAL A 618 -32.92 -19.66 -21.20
N VAL A 619 -32.38 -20.86 -21.45
CA VAL A 619 -31.72 -21.19 -22.73
C VAL A 619 -32.72 -21.27 -23.88
N GLN A 620 -33.90 -21.84 -23.63
CA GLN A 620 -34.97 -21.91 -24.63
C GLN A 620 -35.43 -20.49 -25.00
N PHE A 621 -35.64 -19.61 -24.01
CA PHE A 621 -36.03 -18.22 -24.26
C PHE A 621 -34.98 -17.46 -25.10
N ALA A 622 -33.69 -17.62 -24.77
CA ALA A 622 -32.59 -17.02 -25.53
C ALA A 622 -32.55 -17.50 -26.99
N THR A 623 -32.82 -18.79 -27.20
CA THR A 623 -32.85 -19.42 -28.53
C THR A 623 -34.04 -18.93 -29.33
N ASP A 624 -35.24 -18.91 -28.74
CA ASP A 624 -36.48 -18.49 -29.39
C ASP A 624 -36.48 -17.01 -29.79
N ASN A 625 -35.74 -16.18 -29.05
CA ASN A 625 -35.61 -14.75 -29.31
C ASN A 625 -34.33 -14.36 -30.07
N ASN A 626 -33.53 -15.34 -30.50
CA ASN A 626 -32.27 -15.11 -31.22
C ASN A 626 -31.32 -14.13 -30.51
N LEU A 627 -31.20 -14.26 -29.19
CA LEU A 627 -30.27 -13.47 -28.36
C LEU A 627 -28.85 -14.03 -28.46
N ASP A 628 -27.84 -13.20 -28.40
CA ASP A 628 -26.43 -13.60 -28.56
C ASP A 628 -25.82 -14.13 -27.26
N GLY A 629 -26.48 -13.95 -26.11
CA GLY A 629 -26.00 -14.52 -24.86
C GLY A 629 -26.97 -14.36 -23.69
N LEU A 630 -26.56 -14.91 -22.55
CA LEU A 630 -27.23 -14.80 -21.26
C LEU A 630 -26.26 -14.31 -20.20
N ASP A 631 -26.75 -13.42 -19.34
CA ASP A 631 -26.01 -12.90 -18.20
C ASP A 631 -26.80 -13.13 -16.91
N PHE A 632 -26.10 -13.43 -15.83
CA PHE A 632 -26.72 -13.71 -14.53
C PHE A 632 -26.06 -12.88 -13.43
N ASP A 633 -26.88 -12.03 -12.81
CA ASP A 633 -26.49 -11.07 -11.79
C ASP A 633 -27.20 -11.39 -10.46
N TRP A 634 -26.77 -12.47 -9.79
CA TRP A 634 -27.31 -12.86 -8.49
C TRP A 634 -26.52 -12.20 -7.35
N GLU A 635 -27.19 -11.35 -6.58
CA GLU A 635 -26.61 -10.53 -5.50
C GLU A 635 -27.09 -10.90 -4.08
N TYR A 636 -26.39 -11.72 -3.29
CA TYR A 636 -25.25 -12.55 -3.66
C TYR A 636 -25.44 -13.99 -3.11
N PRO A 637 -24.98 -15.04 -3.82
CA PRO A 637 -24.97 -16.41 -3.33
C PRO A 637 -24.22 -16.51 -1.99
N GLY A 638 -24.86 -17.11 -0.99
CA GLY A 638 -24.27 -17.28 0.34
C GLY A 638 -24.13 -16.00 1.17
N ALA A 639 -24.71 -14.87 0.74
CA ALA A 639 -24.64 -13.61 1.49
C ALA A 639 -25.24 -13.73 2.89
N PRO A 640 -24.49 -13.41 3.96
CA PRO A 640 -24.92 -13.65 5.33
C PRO A 640 -25.61 -12.44 5.99
N ASP A 641 -25.72 -11.28 5.36
CA ASP A 641 -25.91 -10.02 6.10
C ASP A 641 -26.85 -9.03 5.41
N ILE A 642 -27.52 -9.43 4.32
CA ILE A 642 -28.49 -8.59 3.62
C ILE A 642 -29.73 -8.37 4.51
N PRO A 643 -30.04 -7.12 4.91
CA PRO A 643 -31.18 -6.84 5.77
C PRO A 643 -32.52 -7.23 5.13
N GLY A 644 -33.44 -7.76 5.93
CA GLY A 644 -34.81 -8.06 5.50
C GLY A 644 -35.03 -9.44 4.87
N ILE A 645 -33.96 -10.19 4.56
CA ILE A 645 -34.06 -11.57 4.04
C ILE A 645 -33.25 -12.56 4.89
N PRO A 646 -33.56 -13.87 4.87
CA PRO A 646 -32.76 -14.88 5.55
C PRO A 646 -31.32 -14.97 5.01
N HIS A 647 -30.39 -15.38 5.88
CA HIS A 647 -29.01 -15.74 5.49
C HIS A 647 -28.98 -16.69 4.28
N GLY A 648 -28.03 -16.49 3.37
CA GLY A 648 -27.76 -17.40 2.25
C GLY A 648 -27.27 -18.77 2.73
N ASP A 649 -27.46 -19.80 1.90
CA ASP A 649 -26.94 -21.14 2.17
C ASP A 649 -25.44 -21.16 1.78
N PRO A 650 -24.52 -21.64 2.63
CA PRO A 650 -23.11 -21.74 2.28
C PRO A 650 -22.82 -22.54 0.99
N ASP A 651 -23.73 -23.45 0.59
CA ASP A 651 -23.62 -24.24 -0.64
C ASP A 651 -24.13 -23.49 -1.90
N ASP A 652 -24.72 -22.30 -1.76
CA ASP A 652 -25.32 -21.53 -2.86
C ASP A 652 -24.32 -21.31 -4.01
N GLY A 653 -23.04 -21.04 -3.69
CA GLY A 653 -21.99 -20.83 -4.69
C GLY A 653 -21.72 -22.05 -5.57
N GLU A 654 -21.58 -23.24 -4.99
CA GLU A 654 -21.37 -24.48 -5.76
C GLU A 654 -22.63 -24.86 -6.56
N ARG A 655 -23.83 -24.63 -6.01
CA ARG A 655 -25.09 -24.84 -6.73
C ARG A 655 -25.21 -23.87 -7.91
N TYR A 656 -24.80 -22.61 -7.74
CA TYR A 656 -24.78 -21.61 -8.81
C TYR A 656 -23.80 -21.97 -9.92
N TYR A 657 -22.58 -22.40 -9.58
CA TYR A 657 -21.62 -22.94 -10.56
C TYR A 657 -22.22 -24.10 -11.37
N ASN A 658 -22.87 -25.06 -10.71
CA ASN A 658 -23.51 -26.17 -11.41
C ASN A 658 -24.63 -25.68 -12.34
N PHE A 659 -25.39 -24.64 -11.95
CA PHE A 659 -26.41 -24.02 -12.80
C PHE A 659 -25.80 -23.39 -14.05
N LEU A 660 -24.76 -22.58 -13.89
CA LEU A 660 -24.05 -21.95 -15.02
C LEU A 660 -23.45 -22.98 -15.98
N LYS A 661 -22.95 -24.09 -15.43
CA LYS A 661 -22.48 -25.23 -16.23
C LYS A 661 -23.61 -25.85 -17.05
N GLU A 662 -24.78 -26.09 -16.46
CA GLU A 662 -25.94 -26.62 -17.19
C GLU A 662 -26.46 -25.64 -18.25
N VAL A 663 -26.44 -24.33 -17.96
CA VAL A 663 -26.76 -23.29 -18.95
C VAL A 663 -25.78 -23.37 -20.12
N ARG A 664 -24.47 -23.39 -19.85
CA ARG A 664 -23.43 -23.53 -20.89
C ARG A 664 -23.64 -24.78 -21.75
N ASP A 665 -23.86 -25.93 -21.11
CA ASP A 665 -24.01 -27.22 -21.81
C ASP A 665 -25.25 -27.25 -22.73
N LYS A 666 -26.30 -26.50 -22.38
CA LYS A 666 -27.54 -26.41 -23.17
C LYS A 666 -27.53 -25.28 -24.20
N LEU A 667 -26.77 -24.21 -23.98
CA LEU A 667 -26.76 -23.03 -24.84
C LEU A 667 -26.10 -23.35 -26.20
N PRO A 668 -26.71 -22.96 -27.34
CA PRO A 668 -26.10 -23.17 -28.65
C PRO A 668 -24.69 -22.58 -28.79
N SER A 669 -23.84 -23.26 -29.56
CA SER A 669 -22.50 -22.78 -29.88
C SER A 669 -22.54 -21.39 -30.54
N GLY A 670 -21.61 -20.51 -30.13
CA GLY A 670 -21.53 -19.13 -30.61
C GLY A 670 -22.32 -18.11 -29.79
N LYS A 671 -23.08 -18.55 -28.76
CA LYS A 671 -23.72 -17.65 -27.79
C LYS A 671 -22.93 -17.56 -26.50
N THR A 672 -22.99 -16.41 -25.84
CA THR A 672 -22.22 -16.16 -24.62
C THR A 672 -22.98 -16.48 -23.34
N VAL A 673 -22.24 -16.86 -22.28
CA VAL A 673 -22.72 -16.88 -20.90
C VAL A 673 -21.79 -15.99 -20.07
N SER A 674 -22.36 -15.06 -19.31
CA SER A 674 -21.62 -14.23 -18.37
C SER A 674 -22.28 -14.20 -16.99
N VAL A 675 -21.53 -13.66 -16.03
CA VAL A 675 -22.02 -13.38 -14.69
C VAL A 675 -21.50 -12.03 -14.22
N ALA A 676 -22.32 -11.30 -13.48
CA ALA A 676 -21.87 -10.17 -12.68
C ALA A 676 -21.45 -10.64 -11.28
N VAL A 677 -20.30 -10.14 -10.80
CA VAL A 677 -19.74 -10.52 -9.49
C VAL A 677 -19.22 -9.28 -8.73
N PRO A 678 -19.31 -9.27 -7.39
CA PRO A 678 -18.96 -8.11 -6.58
C PRO A 678 -17.45 -7.94 -6.44
N ALA A 679 -16.97 -6.69 -6.40
CA ALA A 679 -15.56 -6.37 -6.11
C ALA A 679 -15.14 -6.63 -4.65
N SER A 680 -16.10 -6.68 -3.73
CA SER A 680 -15.84 -6.95 -2.32
C SER A 680 -15.41 -8.40 -2.08
N PHE A 681 -14.28 -8.58 -1.38
CA PHE A 681 -13.85 -9.90 -0.87
C PHE A 681 -14.97 -10.59 -0.07
N TRP A 682 -15.74 -9.82 0.69
CA TRP A 682 -16.78 -10.32 1.58
C TRP A 682 -17.86 -11.11 0.85
N TYR A 683 -18.30 -10.61 -0.30
CA TYR A 683 -19.33 -11.26 -1.10
C TYR A 683 -18.73 -12.21 -2.14
N LEU A 684 -17.58 -11.87 -2.74
CA LEU A 684 -16.95 -12.71 -3.75
C LEU A 684 -16.49 -14.07 -3.19
N LYS A 685 -16.15 -14.17 -1.90
CA LYS A 685 -15.71 -15.43 -1.28
C LYS A 685 -16.78 -16.53 -1.35
N GLY A 686 -18.06 -16.18 -1.50
CA GLY A 686 -19.16 -17.12 -1.69
C GLY A 686 -19.20 -17.74 -3.08
N PHE A 687 -18.45 -17.20 -4.04
CA PHE A 687 -18.40 -17.68 -5.41
C PHE A 687 -17.20 -18.63 -5.58
N PRO A 688 -17.38 -19.84 -6.13
CA PRO A 688 -16.26 -20.66 -6.62
C PRO A 688 -15.74 -20.07 -7.94
N ILE A 689 -15.22 -18.84 -7.90
CA ILE A 689 -15.02 -17.97 -9.06
C ILE A 689 -14.08 -18.58 -10.10
N LYS A 690 -13.09 -19.36 -9.65
CA LYS A 690 -12.22 -20.12 -10.56
C LYS A 690 -13.03 -21.09 -11.43
N LYS A 691 -13.88 -21.91 -10.81
CA LYS A 691 -14.72 -22.89 -11.53
C LYS A 691 -15.73 -22.19 -12.42
N ILE A 692 -16.31 -21.08 -11.95
CA ILE A 692 -17.22 -20.26 -12.75
C ILE A 692 -16.50 -19.74 -14.01
N SER A 693 -15.29 -19.21 -13.87
CA SER A 693 -14.49 -18.71 -15.00
C SER A 693 -14.18 -19.78 -16.07
N ASP A 694 -14.24 -21.06 -15.72
CA ASP A 694 -14.02 -22.17 -16.66
C ASP A 694 -15.27 -22.49 -17.51
N VAL A 695 -16.47 -22.04 -17.11
CA VAL A 695 -17.75 -22.32 -17.81
C VAL A 695 -18.41 -21.09 -18.44
N VAL A 696 -18.08 -19.88 -17.98
CA VAL A 696 -18.55 -18.61 -18.58
C VAL A 696 -17.56 -18.09 -19.62
N ASP A 697 -18.02 -17.28 -20.57
CA ASP A 697 -17.15 -16.62 -21.56
C ASP A 697 -16.39 -15.47 -20.90
N TYR A 698 -17.09 -14.67 -20.10
CA TYR A 698 -16.53 -13.54 -19.37
C TYR A 698 -17.28 -13.26 -18.07
N ILE A 699 -16.67 -12.47 -17.21
CA ILE A 699 -17.17 -12.02 -15.92
C ILE A 699 -17.25 -10.49 -15.95
N VAL A 700 -18.41 -9.96 -15.61
CA VAL A 700 -18.58 -8.53 -15.30
C VAL A 700 -18.20 -8.33 -13.83
N PHE A 701 -17.12 -7.61 -13.58
CA PHE A 701 -16.64 -7.39 -12.22
C PHE A 701 -17.05 -6.00 -11.75
N MET A 702 -17.97 -5.93 -10.78
CA MET A 702 -18.60 -4.68 -10.34
C MET A 702 -17.65 -3.85 -9.47
N THR A 703 -16.66 -3.22 -10.11
CA THR A 703 -15.64 -2.34 -9.50
C THR A 703 -16.14 -0.89 -9.38
N TYR A 704 -17.37 -0.78 -8.89
CA TYR A 704 -18.06 0.45 -8.49
C TYR A 704 -18.87 0.13 -7.23
N ASP A 705 -19.47 1.14 -6.60
CA ASP A 705 -20.15 0.98 -5.30
C ASP A 705 -19.22 0.43 -4.21
N LEU A 706 -17.95 0.80 -4.29
CA LEU A 706 -16.95 0.48 -3.26
C LEU A 706 -17.27 1.20 -1.94
N HIS A 707 -17.93 2.35 -2.04
CA HIS A 707 -18.35 3.18 -0.92
C HIS A 707 -19.75 3.78 -1.17
N GLY A 708 -20.51 4.00 -0.10
CA GLY A 708 -21.86 4.52 -0.20
C GLY A 708 -22.49 4.82 1.15
N GLN A 709 -23.77 5.20 1.13
CA GLN A 709 -24.50 5.61 2.34
C GLN A 709 -24.55 4.50 3.42
N TRP A 710 -24.46 3.24 3.00
CA TRP A 710 -24.41 2.07 3.88
C TRP A 710 -23.17 2.02 4.79
N ASP A 711 -22.13 2.82 4.52
CA ASP A 711 -20.93 2.93 5.37
C ASP A 711 -21.20 3.74 6.67
N TYR A 712 -22.36 4.39 6.79
CA TYR A 712 -22.73 5.15 7.98
C TYR A 712 -22.73 4.27 9.23
N ASP A 713 -21.99 4.72 10.25
CA ASP A 713 -21.84 4.04 11.55
C ASP A 713 -21.34 2.59 11.41
N LYS A 714 -20.51 2.35 10.39
CA LYS A 714 -19.81 1.07 10.18
C LYS A 714 -18.32 1.25 10.49
N PRO A 715 -17.84 0.95 11.71
CA PRO A 715 -16.43 1.10 12.09
C PRO A 715 -15.38 0.42 11.18
N ASN A 716 -15.79 -0.47 10.27
CA ASN A 716 -14.93 -1.08 9.24
C ASN A 716 -15.45 -0.88 7.80
N GLY A 717 -16.39 0.05 7.58
CA GLY A 717 -16.92 0.36 6.24
C GLY A 717 -15.90 1.07 5.35
N SER A 718 -14.88 1.71 5.93
CA SER A 718 -13.78 2.30 5.19
C SER A 718 -12.49 2.33 6.01
N ASP A 719 -11.37 2.00 5.36
CA ASP A 719 -10.06 1.96 5.99
C ASP A 719 -9.63 3.34 6.52
N GLY A 720 -9.20 3.36 7.78
CA GLY A 720 -8.79 4.57 8.48
C GLY A 720 -9.95 5.51 8.84
N CYS A 721 -11.19 5.03 8.76
CA CYS A 721 -12.38 5.83 9.02
C CYS A 721 -13.15 5.35 10.25
N ASP A 722 -12.89 5.93 11.43
CA ASP A 722 -13.67 5.63 12.65
C ASP A 722 -15.17 5.89 12.39
N GLY A 723 -16.01 4.85 12.51
CA GLY A 723 -17.46 4.92 12.24
C GLY A 723 -17.87 4.89 10.76
N GLY A 724 -16.94 4.66 9.81
CA GLY A 724 -17.22 4.40 8.39
C GLY A 724 -17.71 5.58 7.55
N SER A 725 -18.23 6.64 8.18
CA SER A 725 -18.90 7.76 7.55
C SER A 725 -17.99 8.77 6.82
N CYS A 726 -16.85 8.34 6.28
CA CYS A 726 -15.94 9.24 5.57
C CYS A 726 -16.36 9.43 4.11
N LEU A 727 -16.12 10.63 3.57
CA LEU A 727 -16.34 10.92 2.15
C LEU A 727 -15.34 10.11 1.31
N ARG A 728 -15.79 9.05 0.65
CA ARG A 728 -14.95 8.17 -0.15
C ARG A 728 -15.55 7.94 -1.53
N SER A 729 -14.67 7.83 -2.52
CA SER A 729 -15.08 7.59 -3.90
C SER A 729 -15.56 6.14 -4.07
N HIS A 730 -16.77 5.97 -4.60
CA HIS A 730 -17.31 4.64 -4.92
C HIS A 730 -16.65 3.99 -6.14
N VAL A 731 -15.84 4.75 -6.89
CA VAL A 731 -15.09 4.30 -8.07
C VAL A 731 -13.57 4.40 -7.82
N ASN A 732 -13.13 4.25 -6.57
CA ASN A 732 -11.72 4.38 -6.20
C ASN A 732 -10.82 3.37 -6.94
N GLU A 733 -9.86 3.88 -7.73
CA GLU A 733 -8.97 3.06 -8.54
C GLU A 733 -7.99 2.22 -7.71
N THR A 734 -7.55 2.71 -6.55
CA THR A 734 -6.66 1.93 -5.67
C THR A 734 -7.36 0.66 -5.18
N GLU A 735 -8.63 0.78 -4.77
CA GLU A 735 -9.44 -0.35 -4.32
C GLU A 735 -9.85 -1.26 -5.48
N THR A 736 -10.10 -0.68 -6.65
CA THR A 736 -10.32 -1.42 -7.90
C THR A 736 -9.10 -2.31 -8.25
N ALA A 737 -7.88 -1.79 -8.13
CA ALA A 737 -6.66 -2.57 -8.32
C ALA A 737 -6.50 -3.71 -7.29
N LEU A 738 -6.89 -3.50 -6.03
CA LEU A 738 -6.92 -4.56 -5.01
C LEU A 738 -7.93 -5.66 -5.38
N ALA A 739 -9.11 -5.28 -5.87
CA ALA A 739 -10.13 -6.21 -6.33
C ALA A 739 -9.63 -7.03 -7.54
N PHE A 740 -8.95 -6.39 -8.50
CA PHE A 740 -8.33 -7.07 -9.64
C PHE A 740 -7.22 -8.04 -9.22
N ALA A 741 -6.37 -7.64 -8.26
CA ALA A 741 -5.37 -8.53 -7.68
C ALA A 741 -6.02 -9.75 -7.03
N MET A 742 -7.09 -9.56 -6.26
CA MET A 742 -7.84 -10.65 -5.63
C MET A 742 -8.41 -11.63 -6.66
N ILE A 743 -9.18 -11.17 -7.65
CA ILE A 743 -9.87 -12.06 -8.60
C ILE A 743 -8.88 -12.81 -9.51
N THR A 744 -7.77 -12.18 -9.90
CA THR A 744 -6.71 -12.84 -10.70
C THR A 744 -5.91 -13.85 -9.88
N LYS A 745 -5.66 -13.59 -8.59
CA LYS A 745 -5.08 -14.57 -7.65
C LYS A 745 -6.01 -15.74 -7.35
N ALA A 746 -7.32 -15.51 -7.33
CA ALA A 746 -8.32 -16.57 -7.28
C ALA A 746 -8.28 -17.49 -8.52
N GLY A 747 -7.60 -17.06 -9.59
CA GLY A 747 -7.29 -17.85 -10.78
C GLY A 747 -8.21 -17.60 -11.97
N VAL A 748 -8.95 -16.49 -11.95
CA VAL A 748 -9.71 -16.02 -13.11
C VAL A 748 -8.75 -15.50 -14.18
N PRO A 749 -8.88 -15.93 -15.45
CA PRO A 749 -8.11 -15.40 -16.57
C PRO A 749 -8.28 -13.88 -16.73
N ASN A 750 -7.19 -13.10 -16.87
CA ASN A 750 -7.29 -11.64 -17.05
C ASN A 750 -8.21 -11.29 -18.23
N ASN A 751 -8.00 -11.95 -19.37
CA ASN A 751 -8.75 -11.74 -20.61
C ASN A 751 -10.23 -12.20 -20.58
N LYS A 752 -10.74 -12.61 -19.42
CA LYS A 752 -12.17 -12.88 -19.18
C LYS A 752 -12.85 -11.87 -18.27
N ILE A 753 -12.11 -10.90 -17.73
CA ILE A 753 -12.64 -9.94 -16.75
C ILE A 753 -12.96 -8.63 -17.47
N PHE A 754 -14.21 -8.19 -17.39
CA PHE A 754 -14.62 -6.84 -17.73
C PHE A 754 -14.69 -6.02 -16.44
N GLY A 755 -13.85 -5.01 -16.32
CA GLY A 755 -13.86 -4.09 -15.19
C GLY A 755 -15.10 -3.18 -15.24
N GLY A 756 -15.84 -3.11 -14.15
CA GLY A 756 -17.01 -2.25 -14.02
C GLY A 756 -16.64 -0.77 -14.00
N VAL A 757 -17.37 0.04 -14.76
CA VAL A 757 -17.29 1.50 -14.73
C VAL A 757 -18.70 2.08 -14.59
N ALA A 758 -18.82 3.21 -13.89
CA ALA A 758 -20.12 3.81 -13.56
C ALA A 758 -20.40 5.10 -14.37
N SER A 759 -21.65 5.30 -14.75
CA SER A 759 -22.23 6.57 -15.27
C SER A 759 -23.15 7.25 -14.27
N TYR A 760 -22.87 7.04 -13.00
CA TYR A 760 -23.48 7.74 -11.87
C TYR A 760 -22.40 8.03 -10.83
N GLY A 761 -22.72 8.90 -9.89
CA GLY A 761 -21.94 9.13 -8.69
C GLY A 761 -22.69 8.70 -7.44
N ARG A 762 -21.93 8.29 -6.41
CA ARG A 762 -22.44 8.20 -5.04
C ARG A 762 -22.28 9.56 -4.37
N SER A 763 -23.38 10.09 -3.85
CA SER A 763 -23.44 11.43 -3.24
C SER A 763 -23.67 11.36 -1.73
N PHE A 764 -23.20 12.39 -1.04
CA PHE A 764 -23.25 12.48 0.42
C PHE A 764 -23.62 13.90 0.85
N GLY A 765 -24.44 13.99 1.91
CA GLY A 765 -24.60 15.23 2.65
C GLY A 765 -23.43 15.39 3.62
N MET A 766 -22.53 16.35 3.37
CA MET A 766 -21.37 16.62 4.21
C MET A 766 -21.80 17.01 5.64
N ALA A 767 -21.13 16.46 6.65
CA ALA A 767 -21.36 16.83 8.04
C ALA A 767 -20.86 18.26 8.35
N ASP A 768 -19.80 18.68 7.66
CA ASP A 768 -19.27 20.04 7.66
C ASP A 768 -18.98 20.44 6.21
N PRO A 769 -19.74 21.37 5.61
CA PRO A 769 -19.53 21.81 4.23
C PRO A 769 -18.15 22.40 3.93
N SER A 770 -17.37 22.79 4.95
CA SER A 770 -15.99 23.24 4.79
C SER A 770 -14.96 22.11 4.72
N CYS A 771 -15.38 20.87 4.99
CA CYS A 771 -14.55 19.67 5.01
C CYS A 771 -14.99 18.69 3.91
N TYR A 772 -14.23 18.64 2.82
CA TYR A 772 -14.57 17.87 1.60
C TYR A 772 -13.52 16.79 1.22
N GLY A 773 -12.49 16.61 2.05
CA GLY A 773 -11.44 15.61 1.86
C GLY A 773 -11.80 14.21 2.36
N PRO A 774 -10.96 13.19 2.10
CA PRO A 774 -11.27 11.77 2.33
C PRO A 774 -11.37 11.34 3.80
N THR A 775 -11.00 12.22 4.73
CA THR A 775 -11.17 12.03 6.18
C THR A 775 -12.38 12.77 6.74
N CYS A 776 -13.01 13.62 5.93
CA CYS A 776 -14.21 14.37 6.30
C CYS A 776 -15.42 13.45 6.32
N LYS A 777 -16.46 13.85 7.06
CA LYS A 777 -17.60 12.99 7.38
C LYS A 777 -18.86 13.36 6.61
N PHE A 778 -19.72 12.38 6.36
CA PHE A 778 -21.07 12.56 5.86
C PHE A 778 -22.15 12.30 6.93
N THR A 779 -23.36 12.78 6.64
CA THR A 779 -24.57 12.63 7.46
C THR A 779 -25.35 11.36 7.11
N GLY A 780 -26.03 10.75 8.09
CA GLY A 780 -26.76 9.50 7.88
C GLY A 780 -27.66 9.15 9.07
N PRO A 781 -28.38 8.00 9.02
CA PRO A 781 -28.21 6.89 8.08
C PRO A 781 -28.79 7.13 6.68
N GLU A 782 -29.76 8.03 6.50
CA GLU A 782 -30.24 8.44 5.16
C GLU A 782 -29.34 9.54 4.58
N SER A 783 -29.10 9.51 3.26
CA SER A 783 -28.23 10.51 2.63
C SER A 783 -28.86 11.90 2.71
N GLY A 784 -28.13 12.84 3.30
CA GLY A 784 -28.47 14.27 3.28
C GLY A 784 -28.14 14.99 1.97
N ALA A 785 -27.65 14.27 0.96
CA ALA A 785 -27.35 14.83 -0.36
C ALA A 785 -28.64 15.21 -1.10
N ARG A 786 -28.53 16.18 -2.01
CA ARG A 786 -29.58 16.44 -2.99
C ARG A 786 -29.84 15.18 -3.85
N PRO A 787 -31.09 14.72 -3.99
CA PRO A 787 -31.44 13.68 -4.97
C PRO A 787 -31.43 14.26 -6.40
N GLY A 788 -31.09 13.44 -7.38
CA GLY A 788 -31.28 13.80 -8.80
C GLY A 788 -32.76 13.95 -9.16
N GLU A 789 -33.07 14.79 -10.16
CA GLU A 789 -34.43 15.07 -10.63
C GLU A 789 -35.07 13.91 -11.42
N CYS A 790 -34.26 13.06 -12.04
CA CYS A 790 -34.68 11.86 -12.76
C CYS A 790 -34.53 10.60 -11.92
N THR A 791 -33.39 10.46 -11.22
CA THR A 791 -33.09 9.28 -10.40
C THR A 791 -33.85 9.28 -9.07
N HIS A 792 -34.24 10.44 -8.57
CA HIS A 792 -35.04 10.63 -7.34
C HIS A 792 -34.51 9.89 -6.10
N THR A 793 -33.21 9.64 -6.04
CA THR A 793 -32.59 8.82 -4.98
C THR A 793 -31.47 9.60 -4.31
N ALA A 794 -31.67 10.04 -3.06
CA ALA A 794 -30.60 10.70 -2.32
C ALA A 794 -29.42 9.74 -2.13
N GLY A 795 -28.20 10.18 -2.45
CA GLY A 795 -27.01 9.35 -2.40
C GLY A 795 -26.66 8.63 -3.72
N TYR A 796 -27.45 8.83 -4.77
CA TYR A 796 -27.23 8.30 -6.11
C TYR A 796 -27.65 9.36 -7.14
N ILE A 797 -26.74 9.77 -8.02
CA ILE A 797 -27.03 10.81 -9.02
C ILE A 797 -26.39 10.43 -10.35
N ALA A 798 -27.18 10.45 -11.43
CA ALA A 798 -26.71 10.09 -12.77
C ALA A 798 -25.65 11.09 -13.27
N ASN A 799 -24.74 10.66 -14.13
CA ASN A 799 -23.76 11.57 -14.75
C ASN A 799 -24.44 12.72 -15.49
N ALA A 800 -25.57 12.45 -16.15
CA ALA A 800 -26.37 13.47 -16.81
C ALA A 800 -26.85 14.56 -15.82
N GLU A 801 -27.37 14.14 -14.66
CA GLU A 801 -27.85 15.03 -13.60
C GLU A 801 -26.71 15.75 -12.90
N ILE A 802 -25.54 15.12 -12.74
CA ILE A 802 -24.33 15.78 -12.28
C ILE A 802 -23.96 16.89 -13.25
N GLY A 803 -24.02 16.65 -14.57
CA GLY A 803 -23.77 17.66 -15.59
C GLY A 803 -24.68 18.88 -15.47
N GLU A 804 -25.99 18.67 -15.29
CA GLU A 804 -26.95 19.76 -15.02
C GLU A 804 -26.66 20.49 -13.71
N TRP A 805 -26.36 19.75 -12.64
CA TRP A 805 -26.05 20.33 -11.34
C TRP A 805 -24.81 21.23 -11.44
N LEU A 806 -23.73 20.77 -12.09
CA LEU A 806 -22.51 21.54 -12.32
C LEU A 806 -22.73 22.85 -13.09
N ALA A 807 -23.77 22.92 -13.93
CA ALA A 807 -24.15 24.12 -14.67
C ALA A 807 -24.97 25.12 -13.83
N ASP A 808 -25.43 24.76 -12.63
CA ASP A 808 -26.17 25.65 -11.74
C ASP A 808 -25.25 26.65 -11.02
N GLU A 809 -25.14 27.86 -11.58
CA GLU A 809 -24.37 28.97 -11.01
C GLU A 809 -24.81 29.36 -9.59
N ASN A 810 -26.04 29.01 -9.16
CA ASN A 810 -26.54 29.35 -7.83
C ASN A 810 -25.99 28.45 -6.72
N GLU A 811 -25.58 27.22 -7.04
CA GLU A 811 -25.10 26.24 -6.06
C GLU A 811 -23.59 26.36 -5.76
N LYS A 812 -22.86 27.16 -6.54
CA LYS A 812 -21.41 27.42 -6.38
C LYS A 812 -20.59 26.14 -6.19
N ILE A 813 -20.60 25.30 -7.22
CA ILE A 813 -20.00 23.97 -7.14
C ILE A 813 -18.51 24.05 -7.42
N ASN A 814 -17.73 23.37 -6.59
CA ASN A 814 -16.30 23.18 -6.78
C ASN A 814 -16.05 21.77 -7.27
N THR A 815 -15.19 21.62 -8.28
CA THR A 815 -14.83 20.33 -8.86
C THR A 815 -13.32 20.18 -8.92
N TYR A 816 -12.81 19.01 -8.54
CA TYR A 816 -11.41 18.66 -8.70
C TYR A 816 -11.27 17.17 -9.04
N TYR A 817 -10.13 16.82 -9.64
CA TYR A 817 -9.74 15.44 -9.87
C TYR A 817 -8.86 14.97 -8.71
N ASP A 818 -9.26 13.89 -8.03
CA ASP A 818 -8.44 13.28 -6.99
C ASP A 818 -7.51 12.23 -7.61
N GLU A 819 -6.24 12.59 -7.74
CA GLU A 819 -5.21 11.72 -8.32
C GLU A 819 -5.05 10.37 -7.59
N LYS A 820 -5.37 10.31 -6.29
CA LYS A 820 -5.21 9.07 -5.51
C LYS A 820 -6.29 8.04 -5.81
N SER A 821 -7.55 8.47 -5.86
CA SER A 821 -8.68 7.60 -6.22
C SER A 821 -8.96 7.57 -7.72
N ALA A 822 -8.25 8.37 -8.52
CA ALA A 822 -8.46 8.58 -9.95
C ALA A 822 -9.95 8.84 -10.29
N SER A 823 -10.58 9.70 -9.48
CA SER A 823 -12.01 10.02 -9.52
C SER A 823 -12.23 11.52 -9.62
N ILE A 824 -13.39 11.95 -10.15
CA ILE A 824 -13.80 13.35 -10.09
C ILE A 824 -14.63 13.53 -8.81
N ILE A 825 -14.32 14.59 -8.07
CA ILE A 825 -15.05 15.00 -6.88
C ILE A 825 -15.64 16.38 -7.12
N SER A 826 -16.95 16.50 -6.92
CA SER A 826 -17.68 17.76 -7.01
C SER A 826 -18.47 18.00 -5.72
N TYR A 827 -18.46 19.23 -5.21
CA TYR A 827 -19.17 19.57 -3.97
C TYR A 827 -19.66 21.02 -3.96
N SER A 828 -20.80 21.27 -3.30
CA SER A 828 -21.41 22.60 -3.15
C SER A 828 -21.16 23.20 -1.77
N GLU A 829 -21.24 24.54 -1.67
CA GLU A 829 -21.27 25.24 -0.37
C GLU A 829 -22.50 24.84 0.48
N SER A 830 -23.56 24.32 -0.15
CA SER A 830 -24.79 23.86 0.51
C SER A 830 -24.66 22.51 1.20
N GLY A 831 -23.55 21.78 0.99
CA GLY A 831 -23.27 20.52 1.68
C GLY A 831 -23.45 19.25 0.86
N THR A 832 -23.73 19.33 -0.46
CA THR A 832 -23.73 18.14 -1.33
C THR A 832 -22.32 17.85 -1.78
N TRP A 833 -21.92 16.58 -1.72
CA TRP A 833 -20.65 16.07 -2.24
C TRP A 833 -20.93 14.85 -3.11
N VAL A 834 -20.23 14.69 -4.22
CA VAL A 834 -20.35 13.52 -5.11
C VAL A 834 -18.98 13.12 -5.65
N ALA A 835 -18.73 11.81 -5.69
CA ALA A 835 -17.61 11.24 -6.44
C ALA A 835 -18.14 10.36 -7.57
N TYR A 836 -17.56 10.55 -8.76
CA TYR A 836 -18.01 9.92 -10.00
C TYR A 836 -16.87 9.81 -11.02
N SER A 837 -17.15 9.20 -12.17
CA SER A 837 -16.26 9.15 -13.33
C SER A 837 -16.95 9.72 -14.56
N ASN A 838 -16.26 10.55 -15.34
CA ASN A 838 -16.76 11.00 -16.65
C ASN A 838 -16.29 10.07 -17.79
N LYS A 839 -16.70 10.36 -19.04
CA LYS A 839 -16.30 9.57 -20.23
C LYS A 839 -14.78 9.42 -20.33
N ALA A 840 -14.02 10.50 -20.16
CA ALA A 840 -12.56 10.47 -20.25
C ALA A 840 -11.92 9.55 -19.19
N ASN A 841 -12.38 9.58 -17.94
CA ASN A 841 -11.88 8.67 -16.91
C ASN A 841 -12.18 7.20 -17.22
N ARG A 842 -13.39 6.90 -17.71
CA ARG A 842 -13.77 5.53 -18.07
C ARG A 842 -12.95 5.00 -19.24
N THR A 843 -12.70 5.82 -20.26
CA THR A 843 -11.86 5.40 -21.40
C THR A 843 -10.41 5.20 -20.98
N ALA A 844 -9.87 6.06 -20.11
CA ALA A 844 -8.53 5.85 -19.57
C ALA A 844 -8.40 4.55 -18.78
N ARG A 845 -9.42 4.19 -17.98
CA ARG A 845 -9.48 2.89 -17.28
C ARG A 845 -9.53 1.72 -18.25
N LEU A 846 -10.36 1.78 -19.30
CA LEU A 846 -10.41 0.75 -20.33
C LEU A 846 -9.03 0.44 -20.90
N LEU A 847 -8.29 1.48 -21.25
CA LEU A 847 -6.97 1.31 -21.83
C LEU A 847 -5.93 0.82 -20.83
N ASP A 848 -5.89 1.41 -19.63
CA ASP A 848 -4.94 0.99 -18.60
C ASP A 848 -5.17 -0.49 -18.22
N TRP A 849 -6.41 -0.87 -17.98
CA TRP A 849 -6.81 -2.23 -17.62
C TRP A 849 -6.52 -3.23 -18.73
N TRP A 850 -6.65 -2.83 -20.00
CA TRP A 850 -6.31 -3.68 -21.13
C TRP A 850 -4.78 -3.80 -21.32
N GLN A 851 -4.07 -2.66 -21.43
CA GLN A 851 -2.63 -2.64 -21.74
C GLN A 851 -1.79 -3.17 -20.59
N ASN A 852 -2.06 -2.70 -19.37
CA ASN A 852 -1.27 -3.04 -18.19
C ASN A 852 -1.86 -4.21 -17.41
N GLY A 853 -3.17 -4.45 -17.50
CA GLY A 853 -3.88 -5.50 -16.77
C GLY A 853 -4.23 -6.75 -17.60
N HIS A 854 -4.10 -6.69 -18.94
CA HIS A 854 -4.55 -7.73 -19.88
C HIS A 854 -6.04 -8.10 -19.72
N PHE A 855 -6.85 -7.18 -19.20
CA PHE A 855 -8.28 -7.40 -18.99
C PHE A 855 -9.05 -7.37 -20.30
N ALA A 856 -10.21 -8.02 -20.34
CA ALA A 856 -11.05 -8.13 -21.53
C ALA A 856 -11.60 -6.77 -21.98
N GLY A 857 -11.80 -5.86 -21.03
CA GLY A 857 -12.22 -4.48 -21.27
C GLY A 857 -13.09 -3.94 -20.13
N THR A 858 -14.09 -3.10 -20.44
CA THR A 858 -14.95 -2.47 -19.42
C THR A 858 -16.42 -2.77 -19.59
N ALA A 859 -17.15 -2.77 -18.48
CA ALA A 859 -18.60 -2.92 -18.39
C ALA A 859 -19.23 -1.67 -17.77
N LEU A 860 -19.99 -0.91 -18.56
CA LEU A 860 -20.64 0.32 -18.12
C LEU A 860 -21.98 0.04 -17.43
N TRP A 861 -22.12 0.49 -16.19
CA TRP A 861 -23.40 0.61 -15.48
C TRP A 861 -23.76 2.09 -15.29
N ALA A 862 -24.77 2.65 -15.96
CA ALA A 862 -25.53 2.11 -17.09
C ALA A 862 -25.69 3.15 -18.21
N LEU A 863 -25.95 2.70 -19.43
CA LEU A 863 -25.89 3.53 -20.63
C LEU A 863 -26.81 4.74 -20.56
N ASP A 864 -28.05 4.53 -20.14
CA ASP A 864 -29.15 5.50 -20.03
C ASP A 864 -28.95 6.58 -18.95
N LEU A 865 -27.93 6.47 -18.08
CA LEU A 865 -27.58 7.46 -17.07
C LEU A 865 -26.52 8.48 -17.54
N THR A 866 -25.97 8.26 -18.75
CA THR A 866 -24.78 8.97 -19.20
C THR A 866 -25.05 10.44 -19.50
N GLU A 867 -26.07 10.74 -20.30
CA GLU A 867 -26.46 12.09 -20.73
C GLU A 867 -27.97 12.17 -21.02
N PHE A 868 -28.51 13.39 -21.06
CA PHE A 868 -29.86 13.64 -21.58
C PHE A 868 -29.87 13.53 -23.09
N VAL A 869 -30.92 12.90 -23.61
CA VAL A 869 -31.06 12.66 -25.04
C VAL A 869 -32.02 13.71 -25.63
N SER A 870 -31.60 14.44 -26.67
CA SER A 870 -32.43 15.46 -27.33
C SER A 870 -33.42 14.85 -28.34
N GLU A 871 -34.61 15.44 -28.44
CA GLU A 871 -35.65 15.12 -29.45
C GLU A 871 -35.93 16.35 -30.33
N ASP A 872 -36.14 16.17 -31.64
CA ASP A 872 -36.65 17.25 -32.48
C ASP A 872 -38.15 17.52 -32.20
N SER A 873 -38.60 18.71 -32.60
CA SER A 873 -39.99 19.17 -32.42
C SER A 873 -41.08 18.33 -33.12
N ASP A 874 -40.72 17.39 -33.99
CA ASP A 874 -41.64 16.45 -34.65
C ASP A 874 -41.51 14.99 -34.15
N GLY A 875 -40.66 14.74 -33.14
CA GLY A 875 -40.42 13.43 -32.56
C GLY A 875 -39.47 12.54 -33.38
N SER A 876 -38.81 13.07 -34.41
CA SER A 876 -37.65 12.42 -35.03
C SER A 876 -36.34 12.86 -34.34
N ARG A 877 -35.28 12.07 -34.47
CA ARG A 877 -33.97 12.37 -33.89
C ARG A 877 -33.04 12.89 -34.98
N LEU A 878 -32.18 13.84 -34.62
CA LEU A 878 -31.15 14.42 -35.47
C LEU A 878 -30.35 13.32 -36.20
N ASP A 879 -30.36 13.37 -37.54
CA ASP A 879 -29.54 12.50 -38.38
C ASP A 879 -28.05 12.78 -38.13
N ALA A 880 -27.27 11.70 -38.02
CA ALA A 880 -25.84 11.71 -37.77
C ALA A 880 -25.03 12.56 -38.76
N ILE A 881 -24.05 13.30 -38.22
CA ILE A 881 -22.88 13.72 -39.01
C ILE A 881 -21.96 12.49 -39.13
N TYR A 882 -21.74 12.02 -40.36
CA TYR A 882 -20.85 10.89 -40.63
C TYR A 882 -19.44 11.14 -40.07
N PRO A 883 -18.84 10.24 -39.28
CA PRO A 883 -17.44 10.33 -38.89
C PRO A 883 -16.54 10.13 -40.13
N THR A 884 -15.65 11.08 -40.35
CA THR A 884 -14.67 11.05 -41.43
C THR A 884 -13.56 10.05 -41.08
N ASN A 885 -13.56 8.88 -41.72
CA ASN A 885 -12.46 7.91 -41.57
C ASN A 885 -11.23 8.41 -42.36
N CYS A 886 -10.18 8.87 -41.68
CA CYS A 886 -8.96 9.37 -42.28
C CYS A 886 -8.10 8.19 -42.80
N THR A 887 -8.50 7.64 -43.95
CA THR A 887 -7.94 6.40 -44.52
C THR A 887 -6.56 6.54 -45.17
N GLN A 888 -6.04 7.76 -45.34
CA GLN A 888 -4.70 7.98 -45.89
C GLN A 888 -3.65 7.95 -44.78
N SER A 889 -2.42 7.61 -45.11
CA SER A 889 -1.29 7.69 -44.19
C SER A 889 -0.03 8.10 -44.94
N PHE A 890 0.88 8.77 -44.25
CA PHE A 890 2.06 9.41 -44.85
C PHE A 890 3.30 9.07 -44.05
N ASP A 891 4.34 8.62 -44.74
CA ASP A 891 5.59 8.17 -44.11
C ASP A 891 6.48 9.33 -43.64
N ASN A 892 6.24 10.55 -44.12
CA ASN A 892 6.97 11.76 -43.74
C ASN A 892 6.24 13.03 -44.23
N MET A 893 6.75 14.18 -43.80
CA MET A 893 6.22 15.53 -44.12
C MET A 893 6.30 15.88 -45.61
N ASP A 894 7.29 15.39 -46.35
CA ASP A 894 7.43 15.65 -47.78
C ASP A 894 6.36 14.90 -48.59
N ASP A 895 6.05 13.67 -48.21
CA ASP A 895 4.98 12.86 -48.80
C ASP A 895 3.60 13.49 -48.56
N LEU A 896 3.37 14.02 -47.35
CA LEU A 896 2.15 14.75 -47.01
C LEU A 896 2.03 16.07 -47.80
N GLU A 897 3.13 16.81 -47.96
CA GLU A 897 3.13 18.07 -48.73
C GLU A 897 2.81 17.84 -50.21
N ALA A 898 3.32 16.76 -50.79
CA ALA A 898 3.05 16.37 -52.18
C ALA A 898 1.61 15.88 -52.41
N ALA A 899 0.87 15.55 -51.35
CA ALA A 899 -0.47 15.01 -51.45
C ALA A 899 -1.51 16.02 -51.99
N THR A 900 -2.55 15.49 -52.63
CA THR A 900 -3.70 16.25 -53.16
C THR A 900 -5.00 15.60 -52.75
N GLY A 901 -6.03 16.40 -52.46
CA GLY A 901 -7.33 15.87 -52.03
C GLY A 901 -7.32 15.39 -50.57
N LEU A 902 -6.59 16.11 -49.71
CA LEU A 902 -6.66 15.91 -48.26
C LEU A 902 -8.01 16.41 -47.75
N ASP A 903 -8.60 15.65 -46.83
CA ASP A 903 -9.78 16.09 -46.10
C ASP A 903 -9.34 17.05 -44.99
N ASP A 904 -9.95 18.24 -44.93
CA ASP A 904 -9.59 19.30 -44.00
C ASP A 904 -9.68 18.83 -42.53
N PHE A 905 -10.61 17.91 -42.22
CA PHE A 905 -10.75 17.33 -40.88
C PHE A 905 -9.59 16.42 -40.49
N CYS A 906 -8.94 15.80 -41.48
CA CYS A 906 -7.90 14.80 -41.27
C CYS A 906 -6.48 15.36 -41.26
N VAL A 907 -6.29 16.65 -41.58
CA VAL A 907 -4.97 17.27 -41.77
C VAL A 907 -4.09 17.14 -40.54
N ASN A 908 -4.63 17.39 -39.35
CA ASN A 908 -3.84 17.26 -38.12
C ASN A 908 -3.48 15.80 -37.81
N ILE A 909 -4.36 14.84 -38.15
CA ILE A 909 -4.10 13.40 -38.01
C ILE A 909 -2.97 12.98 -38.96
N TYR A 910 -3.04 13.41 -40.21
CA TYR A 910 -1.98 13.16 -41.19
C TYR A 910 -0.67 13.84 -40.82
N LEU A 911 -0.70 15.06 -40.26
CA LEU A 911 0.47 15.77 -39.74
C LEU A 911 1.12 15.01 -38.58
N MET A 912 0.34 14.49 -37.63
CA MET A 912 0.88 13.67 -36.53
C MET A 912 1.57 12.40 -37.04
N GLN A 913 0.94 11.69 -37.99
CA GLN A 913 1.52 10.50 -38.61
C GLN A 913 2.81 10.82 -39.38
N ALA A 914 2.81 11.88 -40.20
CA ALA A 914 3.97 12.33 -40.95
C ALA A 914 5.13 12.79 -40.04
N LEU A 915 4.83 13.50 -38.95
CA LEU A 915 5.83 13.88 -37.94
C LEU A 915 6.44 12.65 -37.24
N SER A 916 5.63 11.65 -36.92
CA SER A 916 6.13 10.39 -36.37
C SER A 916 7.05 9.66 -37.36
N GLY A 917 6.66 9.60 -38.63
CA GLY A 917 7.50 9.07 -39.70
C GLY A 917 8.83 9.79 -39.89
N ASN A 918 8.85 11.14 -39.82
CA ASN A 918 10.08 11.93 -39.79
C ASN A 918 10.99 11.57 -38.60
N LEU A 919 10.40 11.33 -37.42
CA LEU A 919 11.15 10.92 -36.24
C LEU A 919 11.73 9.51 -36.39
N THR A 920 10.95 8.56 -36.93
CA THR A 920 11.42 7.22 -37.30
C THR A 920 12.64 7.30 -38.24
N ALA A 921 12.55 8.11 -39.31
CA ALA A 921 13.65 8.28 -40.26
C ALA A 921 14.91 8.87 -39.60
N SER A 922 14.74 9.84 -38.70
CA SER A 922 15.83 10.46 -37.95
C SER A 922 16.53 9.47 -37.01
N LEU A 923 15.76 8.66 -36.27
CA LEU A 923 16.30 7.63 -35.37
C LEU A 923 17.04 6.53 -36.14
N LYS A 924 16.54 6.14 -37.31
CA LYS A 924 17.24 5.18 -38.18
C LYS A 924 18.57 5.74 -38.68
N LYS A 925 18.58 6.98 -39.17
CA LYS A 925 19.79 7.65 -39.64
C LYS A 925 20.82 7.83 -38.52
N TYR A 926 20.37 8.12 -37.30
CA TYR A 926 21.24 8.14 -36.12
C TYR A 926 21.97 6.82 -35.93
N GLN A 927 21.26 5.70 -35.99
CA GLN A 927 21.86 4.37 -35.86
C GLN A 927 22.87 4.08 -36.98
N GLU A 928 22.58 4.46 -38.22
CA GLU A 928 23.51 4.31 -39.36
C GLU A 928 24.82 5.08 -39.12
N ILE A 929 24.76 6.31 -38.61
CA ILE A 929 25.95 7.13 -38.28
C ILE A 929 26.78 6.46 -37.17
N LEU A 930 26.13 5.85 -36.17
CA LEU A 930 26.84 5.14 -35.10
C LEU A 930 27.61 3.92 -35.61
N ASP A 931 27.12 3.29 -36.67
CA ASP A 931 27.72 2.11 -37.27
C ASP A 931 28.91 2.46 -38.21
N ASP A 932 29.06 3.71 -38.68
CA ASP A 932 30.14 4.18 -39.60
C ASP A 932 31.32 4.93 -38.91
N GLU A 933 32.09 4.24 -38.06
CA GLU A 933 33.36 4.74 -37.47
C GLU A 933 33.28 6.13 -36.78
N TYR A 934 32.12 6.58 -36.31
CA TYR A 934 31.92 7.90 -35.69
C TYR A 934 32.95 8.22 -34.59
N ASP A 935 33.20 7.28 -33.69
CA ASP A 935 34.13 7.46 -32.55
C ASP A 935 35.58 7.72 -33.01
N LYS A 936 35.98 7.18 -34.17
CA LYS A 936 37.30 7.43 -34.76
C LYS A 936 37.40 8.84 -35.34
N LYS A 937 36.35 9.33 -36.00
CA LYS A 937 36.28 10.68 -36.56
C LYS A 937 36.19 11.74 -35.44
N PHE A 938 35.50 11.42 -34.34
CA PHE A 938 35.48 12.25 -33.12
C PHE A 938 36.85 12.38 -32.46
N GLY A 939 37.72 11.36 -32.54
CA GLY A 939 39.08 11.42 -32.01
C GLY A 939 39.93 12.59 -32.55
N TRP A 940 39.64 13.13 -33.73
CA TRP A 940 40.31 14.34 -34.25
C TRP A 940 39.94 15.60 -33.48
N TYR A 941 38.71 15.70 -33.00
CA TYR A 941 38.27 16.78 -32.13
C TYR A 941 38.95 16.70 -30.76
N GLU A 942 39.03 15.50 -30.19
CA GLU A 942 39.75 15.30 -28.94
C GLU A 942 41.22 15.75 -29.06
N GLU A 943 41.87 15.44 -30.18
CA GLU A 943 43.24 15.86 -30.44
C GLU A 943 43.37 17.40 -30.54
N ALA A 944 42.42 18.07 -31.19
CA ALA A 944 42.42 19.53 -31.32
C ALA A 944 42.23 20.24 -29.97
N VAL A 945 41.30 19.76 -29.12
CA VAL A 945 41.12 20.28 -27.75
C VAL A 945 42.38 20.09 -26.93
N ARG A 946 43.00 18.90 -27.00
CA ARG A 946 44.22 18.60 -26.23
C ARG A 946 45.42 19.46 -26.62
N LYS A 947 45.50 19.91 -27.88
CA LYS A 947 46.53 20.86 -28.34
C LYS A 947 46.28 22.28 -27.85
N SER A 948 45.02 22.72 -27.80
CA SER A 948 44.66 24.10 -27.45
C SER A 948 44.61 24.37 -25.95
N ALA A 949 44.22 23.39 -25.13
CA ALA A 949 44.03 23.57 -23.70
C ALA A 949 45.30 24.12 -22.97
N PRO A 950 46.53 23.59 -23.19
CA PRO A 950 47.71 24.13 -22.52
C PRO A 950 48.01 25.60 -22.89
N LEU A 951 47.81 25.97 -24.16
CA LEU A 951 48.04 27.33 -24.66
C LEU A 951 47.06 28.35 -24.06
N ASN A 952 45.80 27.94 -23.92
CA ASN A 952 44.75 28.78 -23.36
C ASN A 952 44.93 28.96 -21.84
N LEU A 953 45.32 27.91 -21.10
CA LEU A 953 45.64 28.03 -19.67
C LEU A 953 46.79 29.00 -19.44
N GLN A 954 47.88 28.85 -20.21
CA GLN A 954 49.05 29.71 -20.08
C GLN A 954 48.71 31.17 -20.39
N SER A 955 47.91 31.41 -21.45
CA SER A 955 47.49 32.76 -21.84
C SER A 955 46.60 33.40 -20.77
N PHE A 956 45.69 32.63 -20.16
CA PHE A 956 44.81 33.11 -19.10
C PHE A 956 45.58 33.45 -17.82
N LEU A 957 46.49 32.57 -17.40
CA LEU A 957 47.33 32.81 -16.22
C LEU A 957 48.20 34.04 -16.41
N LYS A 958 48.81 34.22 -17.58
CA LYS A 958 49.62 35.42 -17.88
C LYS A 958 48.80 36.71 -17.86
N ALA A 959 47.54 36.67 -18.26
CA ALA A 959 46.68 37.85 -18.30
C ALA A 959 46.07 38.21 -16.94
N ASN A 960 45.97 37.24 -16.01
CA ASN A 960 45.19 37.40 -14.78
C ASN A 960 45.92 37.00 -13.49
N ASP A 961 47.21 36.67 -13.53
CA ASP A 961 47.97 36.24 -12.34
C ASP A 961 47.88 37.24 -11.18
N THR A 962 48.12 38.53 -11.43
CA THR A 962 47.98 39.63 -10.46
C THR A 962 46.57 39.78 -9.88
N LYS A 963 45.54 39.27 -10.59
CA LYS A 963 44.15 39.35 -10.15
C LYS A 963 43.83 38.27 -9.11
N TYR A 964 44.40 37.07 -9.25
CA TYR A 964 43.99 35.91 -8.44
C TYR A 964 45.07 35.36 -7.51
N PHE A 965 46.35 35.69 -7.71
CA PHE A 965 47.46 35.04 -7.02
C PHE A 965 48.40 36.01 -6.32
N ASP A 966 48.80 35.64 -5.10
CA ASP A 966 50.03 36.10 -4.47
C ASP A 966 51.20 35.24 -4.95
N CYS A 967 52.28 35.88 -5.40
CA CYS A 967 53.45 35.22 -5.97
C CYS A 967 54.68 35.47 -5.09
N ILE A 968 55.18 34.42 -4.42
CA ILE A 968 56.35 34.53 -3.54
C ILE A 968 57.53 33.79 -4.18
N GLN A 969 58.63 34.52 -4.38
CA GLN A 969 59.84 34.00 -4.99
C GLN A 969 60.91 33.73 -3.92
N ASN A 970 61.54 32.55 -3.94
CA ASN A 970 62.73 32.24 -3.15
C ASN A 970 64.00 32.47 -3.99
N GLY A 971 64.74 33.55 -3.71
CA GLY A 971 66.00 33.89 -4.40
C GLY A 971 67.20 33.80 -3.47
N ASP A 972 68.27 33.12 -3.91
CA ASP A 972 69.53 32.98 -3.17
C ASP A 972 70.23 34.35 -2.99
N ALA A 973 69.99 34.98 -1.83
CA ALA A 973 70.90 35.84 -1.04
C ALA A 973 70.14 36.80 -0.10
N ASP A 974 68.88 37.16 -0.39
CA ASP A 974 68.12 38.18 0.35
C ASP A 974 66.73 37.72 0.88
N GLY A 975 66.39 36.43 0.77
CA GLY A 975 65.15 35.85 1.32
C GLY A 975 63.91 36.01 0.43
N TYR A 976 62.75 35.59 0.95
CA TYR A 976 61.47 35.57 0.22
C TYR A 976 61.10 36.98 -0.27
N THR A 977 61.01 37.16 -1.58
CA THR A 977 60.56 38.41 -2.20
C THR A 977 59.11 38.27 -2.64
N ASN A 978 58.24 39.18 -2.21
CA ASN A 978 56.84 39.21 -2.61
C ASN A 978 56.69 39.97 -3.94
N HIS A 979 56.13 39.32 -4.96
CA HIS A 979 55.92 39.86 -6.30
C HIS A 979 54.44 40.08 -6.66
N THR A 980 53.51 40.02 -5.70
CA THR A 980 52.06 40.19 -5.93
C THR A 980 51.74 41.43 -6.80
N ASP A 981 52.42 42.55 -6.59
CA ASP A 981 52.17 43.81 -7.32
C ASP A 981 52.58 43.79 -8.81
N LYS A 982 53.39 42.80 -9.24
CA LYS A 982 54.03 42.76 -10.56
C LYS A 982 53.64 41.55 -11.41
N GLY A 983 52.87 40.62 -10.85
CA GLY A 983 52.51 39.35 -11.48
C GLY A 983 53.51 38.26 -11.17
N CYS A 984 53.08 37.02 -11.37
CA CYS A 984 53.94 35.85 -11.17
C CYS A 984 54.93 35.77 -12.32
N VAL A 985 56.16 35.33 -12.07
CA VAL A 985 57.19 35.29 -13.11
C VAL A 985 56.90 34.17 -14.10
N HIS A 986 56.56 34.54 -15.35
CA HIS A 986 56.33 33.61 -16.45
C HIS A 986 57.62 33.43 -17.26
N ASP A 987 58.47 32.51 -16.81
CA ASP A 987 59.34 31.64 -17.63
C ASP A 987 60.38 32.27 -18.60
N ARG A 988 60.82 33.52 -18.40
CA ARG A 988 61.90 34.08 -19.27
C ARG A 988 62.87 35.11 -18.70
N GLU A 989 62.76 35.50 -17.43
CA GLU A 989 63.55 36.63 -16.89
C GLU A 989 64.56 36.27 -15.79
N LEU A 990 64.68 35.00 -15.40
CA LEU A 990 65.50 34.59 -14.26
C LEU A 990 66.57 33.56 -14.67
N GLY A 991 67.84 33.96 -14.64
CA GLY A 991 68.98 33.10 -14.94
C GLY A 991 69.45 32.20 -13.78
N LEU A 992 68.59 31.81 -12.83
CA LEU A 992 68.94 30.97 -11.67
C LEU A 992 67.76 30.10 -11.19
N ILE A 993 68.05 28.99 -10.49
CA ILE A 993 67.08 28.07 -9.86
C ILE A 993 66.25 28.83 -8.82
N VAL A 994 64.92 28.78 -8.93
CA VAL A 994 64.00 29.56 -8.08
C VAL A 994 62.74 28.73 -7.79
N ASP A 995 62.34 28.67 -6.52
CA ASP A 995 61.00 28.18 -6.14
C ASP A 995 60.02 29.35 -6.15
N VAL A 996 58.89 29.19 -6.85
CA VAL A 996 57.80 30.17 -6.91
C VAL A 996 56.54 29.59 -6.28
N TYR A 997 56.04 30.24 -5.25
CA TYR A 997 54.81 29.85 -4.56
C TYR A 997 53.66 30.73 -5.04
N TRP A 998 52.65 30.10 -5.63
CA TRP A 998 51.40 30.69 -6.09
C TRP A 998 50.33 30.44 -5.03
N SER A 999 49.87 31.50 -4.38
CA SER A 999 48.78 31.41 -3.40
C SER A 999 47.54 32.09 -3.96
N VAL A 1000 46.53 31.29 -4.32
CA VAL A 1000 45.28 31.78 -4.88
C VAL A 1000 44.41 32.44 -3.79
N HIS A 1001 43.91 33.65 -4.03
CA HIS A 1001 43.04 34.37 -3.09
C HIS A 1001 41.60 33.87 -3.10
N ASP A 1002 41.06 33.65 -4.30
CA ASP A 1002 39.69 33.22 -4.54
C ASP A 1002 39.68 32.17 -5.64
N LYS A 1003 39.77 30.91 -5.21
CA LYS A 1003 39.87 29.77 -6.10
C LYS A 1003 38.59 29.56 -6.91
N GLU A 1004 37.43 29.79 -6.29
CA GLU A 1004 36.12 29.59 -6.92
C GLU A 1004 35.90 30.63 -8.03
N GLN A 1005 36.23 31.91 -7.78
CA GLN A 1005 36.14 32.95 -8.81
C GLN A 1005 37.19 32.75 -9.92
N PHE A 1006 38.39 32.28 -9.59
CA PHE A 1006 39.40 31.91 -10.60
C PHE A 1006 38.89 30.78 -11.51
N GLU A 1007 38.38 29.69 -10.93
CA GLU A 1007 37.88 28.54 -11.69
C GLU A 1007 36.67 28.93 -12.55
N THR A 1008 35.79 29.79 -12.03
CA THR A 1008 34.66 30.37 -12.77
C THR A 1008 35.13 31.20 -13.97
N ASP A 1009 36.06 32.14 -13.76
CA ASP A 1009 36.55 33.02 -14.82
C ASP A 1009 37.43 32.29 -15.84
N LEU A 1010 38.21 31.28 -15.41
CA LEU A 1010 38.99 30.41 -16.29
C LEU A 1010 38.08 29.61 -17.22
N THR A 1011 37.06 28.96 -16.66
CA THR A 1011 36.07 28.19 -17.43
C THR A 1011 35.32 29.13 -18.39
N ALA A 1012 34.90 30.31 -17.92
CA ALA A 1012 34.22 31.28 -18.77
C ALA A 1012 35.11 31.83 -19.91
N THR A 1013 36.41 32.02 -19.67
CA THR A 1013 37.30 32.67 -20.65
C THR A 1013 37.95 31.69 -21.61
N THR A 1014 38.39 30.53 -21.10
CA THR A 1014 39.19 29.55 -21.87
C THR A 1014 38.41 28.28 -22.16
N GLY A 1015 37.44 27.96 -21.32
CA GLY A 1015 36.71 26.71 -21.34
C GLY A 1015 37.44 25.47 -20.87
N ILE A 1016 38.57 25.66 -20.20
CA ILE A 1016 39.25 24.62 -19.44
C ILE A 1016 38.45 24.33 -18.18
N SER A 1017 38.08 23.07 -18.01
CA SER A 1017 37.29 22.67 -16.86
C SER A 1017 38.13 22.59 -15.57
N PRO A 1018 37.61 23.01 -14.40
CA PRO A 1018 38.37 22.98 -13.14
C PRO A 1018 38.90 21.59 -12.77
N GLU A 1019 38.17 20.52 -13.09
CA GLU A 1019 38.65 19.15 -12.85
C GLU A 1019 39.79 18.71 -13.77
N TRP A 1020 40.09 19.45 -14.84
CA TRP A 1020 41.29 19.20 -15.65
C TRP A 1020 42.55 19.71 -14.96
N LEU A 1021 42.43 20.51 -13.90
CA LEU A 1021 43.56 21.12 -13.22
C LEU A 1021 44.11 20.26 -12.08
N ARG A 1022 45.41 20.39 -11.87
CA ARG A 1022 46.18 19.98 -10.70
C ARG A 1022 46.83 21.22 -10.11
N TRP A 1023 46.93 21.24 -8.79
CA TRP A 1023 47.43 22.38 -8.01
C TRP A 1023 48.63 21.99 -7.12
N ASP A 1024 49.16 20.79 -7.34
CA ASP A 1024 50.34 20.27 -6.67
C ASP A 1024 51.62 20.87 -7.27
N MET A 1025 52.78 20.29 -6.96
CA MET A 1025 54.07 20.78 -7.44
C MET A 1025 54.22 20.52 -8.94
N ASP A 1026 54.42 21.58 -9.72
CA ASP A 1026 54.73 21.52 -11.16
C ASP A 1026 56.23 21.80 -11.38
N PRO A 1027 57.06 20.78 -11.63
CA PRO A 1027 58.46 20.96 -11.96
C PRO A 1027 58.61 21.36 -13.44
N GLU A 1028 58.59 22.67 -13.73
CA GLU A 1028 58.95 23.19 -15.06
C GLU A 1028 60.48 23.21 -15.22
N SER A 1029 61.02 22.34 -16.07
CA SER A 1029 62.43 22.39 -16.48
C SER A 1029 62.56 23.25 -17.74
N TYR A 1030 63.25 24.38 -17.66
CA TYR A 1030 63.55 25.21 -18.82
C TYR A 1030 64.97 24.95 -19.33
N HIS A 1031 65.13 24.89 -20.66
CA HIS A 1031 66.40 24.68 -21.34
C HIS A 1031 66.67 25.88 -22.26
N ASP A 1032 67.58 26.77 -21.86
CA ASP A 1032 67.99 27.88 -22.73
C ASP A 1032 69.03 27.40 -23.75
N SER A 1033 68.54 27.09 -24.95
CA SER A 1033 69.39 26.69 -26.08
C SER A 1033 70.43 27.72 -26.51
N SER A 1034 70.36 28.98 -26.03
CA SER A 1034 71.27 30.06 -26.44
C SER A 1034 72.42 30.32 -25.47
N THR A 1035 72.29 29.95 -24.19
CA THR A 1035 73.32 30.15 -23.14
C THR A 1035 73.90 28.84 -22.62
N GLY A 1036 73.19 27.72 -22.79
CA GLY A 1036 73.63 26.39 -22.36
C GLY A 1036 73.44 26.09 -20.88
N ASP A 1037 72.84 27.00 -20.10
CA ASP A 1037 72.51 26.80 -18.70
C ASP A 1037 71.18 26.04 -18.54
N GLN A 1038 71.15 25.10 -17.58
CA GLN A 1038 69.95 24.37 -17.17
C GLN A 1038 69.45 24.94 -15.85
N GLY A 1039 68.23 25.48 -15.84
CA GLY A 1039 67.53 25.93 -14.64
C GLY A 1039 66.24 25.16 -14.46
N THR A 1040 65.96 24.72 -13.23
CA THR A 1040 64.65 24.22 -12.83
C THR A 1040 63.93 25.30 -12.03
N THR A 1041 62.74 25.68 -12.49
CA THR A 1041 61.82 26.50 -11.70
C THR A 1041 60.77 25.57 -11.14
N THR A 1042 60.65 25.51 -9.82
CA THR A 1042 59.61 24.69 -9.20
C THR A 1042 58.45 25.60 -8.83
N ASN A 1043 57.30 25.42 -9.48
CA ASN A 1043 56.09 26.15 -9.13
C ASN A 1043 55.28 25.32 -8.12
N TYR A 1044 54.96 25.94 -6.98
CA TYR A 1044 54.09 25.35 -5.95
C TYR A 1044 52.75 26.09 -5.95
N GLY A 1045 51.64 25.36 -6.14
CA GLY A 1045 50.30 25.94 -6.12
C GLY A 1045 49.86 26.60 -7.44
N LYS A 1046 50.68 26.54 -8.50
CA LYS A 1046 50.31 26.97 -9.85
C LYS A 1046 49.39 25.92 -10.47
N PRO A 1047 48.22 26.28 -11.03
CA PRO A 1047 47.37 25.31 -11.70
C PRO A 1047 47.97 24.85 -13.04
N TRP A 1048 47.99 23.55 -13.27
CA TRP A 1048 48.44 22.93 -14.53
C TRP A 1048 47.50 21.79 -14.96
N LEU A 1049 47.47 21.46 -16.25
CA LEU A 1049 46.57 20.45 -16.79
C LEU A 1049 47.02 19.03 -16.45
N LYS A 1050 46.08 18.17 -16.04
CA LYS A 1050 46.26 16.72 -15.97
C LYS A 1050 46.69 16.17 -17.33
N THR A 1051 47.40 15.05 -17.34
CA THR A 1051 47.77 14.39 -18.61
C THR A 1051 46.65 13.50 -19.15
N ASP A 1052 45.62 13.22 -18.34
CA ASP A 1052 44.58 12.21 -18.56
C ASP A 1052 43.14 12.76 -18.42
N TYR A 1053 42.88 14.04 -18.70
CA TYR A 1053 41.50 14.56 -18.69
C TYR A 1053 40.66 14.01 -19.85
N THR A 1054 39.36 13.81 -19.61
CA THR A 1054 38.37 13.30 -20.59
C THR A 1054 37.69 14.45 -21.32
N ILE A 1055 37.35 14.22 -22.59
CA ILE A 1055 36.58 15.14 -23.43
C ILE A 1055 35.26 14.42 -23.76
N ASP A 1056 34.14 15.04 -23.45
CA ASP A 1056 32.83 14.38 -23.52
C ASP A 1056 32.43 14.10 -24.99
N ASN A 1057 32.12 12.84 -25.31
CA ASN A 1057 31.68 12.42 -26.64
C ASN A 1057 30.17 12.67 -26.79
N PRO A 1058 29.73 13.49 -27.75
CA PRO A 1058 28.33 13.84 -27.83
C PRO A 1058 27.36 12.71 -28.24
N LYS A 1059 27.87 11.63 -28.81
CA LYS A 1059 27.09 10.39 -29.00
C LYS A 1059 26.47 9.92 -27.69
N ASP A 1060 27.20 10.07 -26.58
CA ASP A 1060 26.76 9.64 -25.26
C ASP A 1060 25.58 10.47 -24.76
N MET A 1061 25.49 11.74 -25.15
CA MET A 1061 24.40 12.64 -24.76
C MET A 1061 23.07 12.29 -25.41
N ILE A 1062 23.05 12.02 -26.72
CA ILE A 1062 21.83 11.57 -27.42
C ILE A 1062 21.45 10.16 -26.93
N SER A 1063 22.43 9.28 -26.73
CA SER A 1063 22.20 7.92 -26.22
C SER A 1063 21.52 7.92 -24.85
N LYS A 1064 21.91 8.84 -23.94
CA LYS A 1064 21.26 9.03 -22.63
C LYS A 1064 19.78 9.45 -22.73
N ARG A 1065 19.32 10.01 -23.85
CA ARG A 1065 17.95 10.53 -24.06
C ARG A 1065 17.10 9.70 -25.01
N LEU A 1066 17.70 8.74 -25.69
CA LEU A 1066 17.02 7.84 -26.62
C LEU A 1066 15.78 7.15 -26.02
N PRO A 1067 15.77 6.69 -24.75
CA PRO A 1067 14.57 6.12 -24.13
C PRO A 1067 13.39 7.11 -24.07
N ASN A 1068 13.65 8.38 -23.75
CA ASN A 1068 12.60 9.40 -23.64
C ASN A 1068 12.07 9.81 -25.02
N ILE A 1069 12.95 9.89 -26.03
CA ILE A 1069 12.57 10.17 -27.42
C ILE A 1069 11.73 9.00 -27.99
N THR A 1070 12.09 7.76 -27.64
CA THR A 1070 11.33 6.56 -28.05
C THR A 1070 9.96 6.54 -27.38
N THR A 1071 9.88 6.87 -26.09
CA THR A 1071 8.60 6.99 -25.36
C THR A 1071 7.71 8.08 -25.96
N PHE A 1072 8.29 9.21 -26.35
CA PHE A 1072 7.57 10.28 -27.05
C PHE A 1072 7.08 9.83 -28.44
N HIS A 1073 7.90 9.09 -29.18
CA HIS A 1073 7.50 8.53 -30.48
C HIS A 1073 6.27 7.62 -30.35
N GLU A 1074 6.31 6.67 -29.41
CA GLU A 1074 5.16 5.80 -29.11
C GLU A 1074 3.92 6.60 -28.70
N SER A 1075 4.10 7.68 -27.92
CA SER A 1075 3.02 8.58 -27.52
C SER A 1075 2.40 9.33 -28.69
N LEU A 1076 3.22 9.83 -29.62
CA LEU A 1076 2.76 10.55 -30.81
C LEU A 1076 1.98 9.62 -31.75
N ASP A 1077 2.49 8.41 -32.00
CA ASP A 1077 1.80 7.37 -32.78
C ASP A 1077 0.47 6.98 -32.14
N PHE A 1078 0.50 6.73 -30.84
CA PHE A 1078 -0.68 6.37 -30.07
C PHE A 1078 -1.73 7.49 -30.11
N THR A 1079 -1.32 8.74 -29.95
CA THR A 1079 -2.19 9.92 -30.01
C THR A 1079 -2.78 10.13 -31.41
N ALA A 1080 -1.99 9.92 -32.47
CA ALA A 1080 -2.48 9.95 -33.85
C ALA A 1080 -3.53 8.86 -34.10
N GLY A 1081 -3.33 7.66 -33.55
CA GLY A 1081 -4.30 6.56 -33.57
C GLY A 1081 -5.59 6.92 -32.84
N LEU A 1082 -5.50 7.45 -31.61
CA LEU A 1082 -6.65 7.93 -30.87
C LEU A 1082 -7.41 9.01 -31.63
N ALA A 1083 -6.71 9.99 -32.21
CA ALA A 1083 -7.33 11.05 -33.01
C ALA A 1083 -7.99 10.52 -34.29
N ASN A 1084 -7.46 9.46 -34.90
CA ASN A 1084 -8.05 8.80 -36.07
C ASN A 1084 -9.36 8.05 -35.73
N PHE A 1085 -9.47 7.48 -34.53
CA PHE A 1085 -10.72 6.98 -33.97
C PHE A 1085 -11.52 8.06 -33.24
N SER A 1086 -11.01 9.31 -33.33
CA SER A 1086 -11.37 10.55 -32.64
C SER A 1086 -11.58 10.43 -31.11
N LEU A 1087 -11.01 9.39 -30.50
CA LEU A 1087 -10.94 9.13 -29.05
C LEU A 1087 -10.00 10.09 -28.30
N TYR A 1088 -9.26 10.96 -29.00
CA TYR A 1088 -8.40 11.97 -28.39
C TYR A 1088 -9.21 13.20 -27.99
N SER A 1089 -9.25 13.52 -26.70
CA SER A 1089 -10.05 14.63 -26.15
C SER A 1089 -9.33 15.99 -26.12
N GLY A 1090 -8.09 16.04 -26.62
CA GLY A 1090 -7.33 17.29 -26.74
C GLY A 1090 -7.46 17.90 -28.13
N ASP A 1091 -7.04 19.14 -28.30
CA ASP A 1091 -6.96 19.76 -29.62
C ASP A 1091 -5.85 19.07 -30.43
N THR A 1092 -6.19 18.51 -31.59
CA THR A 1092 -5.22 17.84 -32.46
C THR A 1092 -4.18 18.81 -33.02
N SER A 1093 -4.51 20.10 -33.12
CA SER A 1093 -3.56 21.16 -33.48
C SER A 1093 -2.53 21.42 -32.37
N ASP A 1094 -2.91 21.27 -31.10
CA ASP A 1094 -1.96 21.35 -29.99
C ASP A 1094 -0.95 20.21 -30.03
N VAL A 1095 -1.36 19.01 -30.46
CA VAL A 1095 -0.43 17.88 -30.63
C VAL A 1095 0.57 18.19 -31.73
N VAL A 1096 0.11 18.65 -32.89
CA VAL A 1096 0.96 19.02 -34.03
C VAL A 1096 1.93 20.14 -33.64
N ASP A 1097 1.45 21.21 -33.01
CA ASP A 1097 2.27 22.35 -32.59
C ASP A 1097 3.31 21.94 -31.53
N GLY A 1098 2.90 21.18 -30.52
CA GLY A 1098 3.79 20.69 -29.47
C GLY A 1098 4.85 19.73 -30.02
N ALA A 1099 4.43 18.71 -30.77
CA ALA A 1099 5.28 17.62 -31.26
C ALA A 1099 6.29 18.06 -32.32
N SER A 1100 5.88 18.92 -33.25
CA SER A 1100 6.69 19.31 -34.40
C SER A 1100 8.06 19.88 -34.01
N THR A 1101 8.13 20.57 -32.86
CA THR A 1101 9.35 21.23 -32.40
C THR A 1101 10.41 20.20 -32.00
N LEU A 1102 10.01 19.21 -31.20
CA LEU A 1102 10.89 18.11 -30.80
C LEU A 1102 11.33 17.28 -32.01
N VAL A 1103 10.40 16.92 -32.89
CA VAL A 1103 10.68 16.09 -34.08
C VAL A 1103 11.75 16.75 -34.96
N PHE A 1104 11.59 18.01 -35.34
CA PHE A 1104 12.57 18.67 -36.22
C PHE A 1104 13.88 19.02 -35.50
N MET A 1105 13.88 19.18 -34.18
CA MET A 1105 15.12 19.35 -33.41
C MET A 1105 15.94 18.06 -33.36
N VAL A 1106 15.29 16.90 -33.20
CA VAL A 1106 15.94 15.59 -33.32
C VAL A 1106 16.49 15.41 -34.74
N SER A 1107 15.70 15.72 -35.77
CA SER A 1107 16.15 15.68 -37.17
C SER A 1107 17.40 16.56 -37.40
N SER A 1108 17.37 17.81 -36.92
CA SER A 1108 18.49 18.76 -37.01
C SER A 1108 19.77 18.25 -36.33
N ALA A 1109 19.64 17.62 -35.15
CA ALA A 1109 20.77 17.02 -34.44
C ALA A 1109 21.38 15.86 -35.23
N VAL A 1110 20.57 14.93 -35.73
CA VAL A 1110 21.02 13.78 -36.53
C VAL A 1110 21.64 14.22 -37.85
N THR A 1111 21.05 15.19 -38.55
CA THR A 1111 21.62 15.77 -39.76
C THR A 1111 22.98 16.41 -39.49
N SER A 1112 23.14 17.07 -38.35
CA SER A 1112 24.42 17.65 -37.95
C SER A 1112 25.48 16.59 -37.61
N MET A 1113 25.09 15.46 -37.00
CA MET A 1113 26.00 14.31 -36.80
C MET A 1113 26.51 13.74 -38.12
N SER A 1114 25.62 13.58 -39.09
CA SER A 1114 25.95 13.07 -40.42
C SER A 1114 26.98 13.96 -41.14
N ARG A 1115 26.97 15.29 -40.89
CA ARG A 1115 28.00 16.18 -41.44
C ARG A 1115 29.39 15.96 -40.85
N VAL A 1116 29.51 15.47 -39.62
CA VAL A 1116 30.81 15.09 -39.01
C VAL A 1116 31.35 13.82 -39.69
N GLU A 1117 30.46 12.90 -40.06
CA GLU A 1117 30.78 11.69 -40.81
C GLU A 1117 31.26 12.00 -42.24
N ASP A 1118 30.62 12.97 -42.91
CA ASP A 1118 30.87 13.35 -44.32
C ASP A 1118 32.21 14.08 -44.56
N ILE A 1119 32.85 14.65 -43.53
CA ILE A 1119 34.13 15.40 -43.65
C ILE A 1119 35.35 14.45 -43.77
N GLY A 1120 35.17 13.30 -44.41
CA GLY A 1120 36.23 12.33 -44.70
C GLY A 1120 37.36 12.89 -45.59
N GLU A 1121 38.59 12.67 -45.15
CA GLU A 1121 39.91 12.87 -45.81
C GLU A 1121 40.48 14.30 -45.98
N ASP A 1122 39.69 15.38 -45.97
CA ASP A 1122 40.24 16.75 -46.00
C ASP A 1122 40.29 17.36 -44.59
N TYR A 1123 41.47 17.30 -43.95
CA TYR A 1123 41.76 17.89 -42.63
C TYR A 1123 41.75 19.43 -42.70
N GLU A 1124 40.59 20.02 -42.96
CA GLU A 1124 40.33 21.43 -42.70
C GLU A 1124 39.75 21.54 -41.28
N GLU A 1125 40.65 21.78 -40.32
CA GLU A 1125 40.37 21.94 -38.89
C GLU A 1125 39.11 22.80 -38.63
N GLN A 1126 38.93 23.89 -39.39
CA GLN A 1126 37.77 24.79 -39.29
C GLN A 1126 36.44 24.17 -39.75
N LYS A 1127 36.43 23.26 -40.73
CA LYS A 1127 35.20 22.58 -41.18
C LYS A 1127 34.73 21.54 -40.16
N ILE A 1128 35.67 20.78 -39.59
CA ILE A 1128 35.39 19.81 -38.52
C ILE A 1128 34.87 20.54 -37.28
N ILE A 1129 35.53 21.63 -36.86
CA ILE A 1129 35.09 22.47 -35.74
C ILE A 1129 33.68 23.00 -35.98
N ASN A 1130 33.38 23.52 -37.17
CA ASN A 1130 32.06 24.05 -37.48
C ASN A 1130 30.97 22.96 -37.48
N ALA A 1131 31.25 21.77 -38.03
CA ALA A 1131 30.28 20.66 -38.03
C ALA A 1131 29.95 20.20 -36.60
N ILE A 1132 30.97 20.08 -35.74
CA ILE A 1132 30.80 19.73 -34.33
C ILE A 1132 30.07 20.86 -33.58
N LEU A 1133 30.37 22.12 -33.87
CA LEU A 1133 29.68 23.26 -33.25
C LEU A 1133 28.18 23.27 -33.56
N TRP A 1134 27.79 23.06 -34.82
CA TRP A 1134 26.38 22.95 -35.22
C TRP A 1134 25.69 21.78 -34.55
N PHE A 1135 26.36 20.64 -34.48
CA PHE A 1135 25.87 19.45 -33.84
C PHE A 1135 25.67 19.65 -32.32
N VAL A 1136 26.67 20.16 -31.60
CA VAL A 1136 26.57 20.42 -30.15
C VAL A 1136 25.48 21.45 -29.87
N THR A 1137 25.35 22.46 -30.73
CA THR A 1137 24.25 23.44 -30.65
C THR A 1137 22.89 22.74 -30.76
N ALA A 1138 22.70 21.85 -31.73
CA ALA A 1138 21.44 21.11 -31.89
C ALA A 1138 21.13 20.18 -30.70
N VAL A 1139 22.14 19.51 -30.14
CA VAL A 1139 21.97 18.60 -28.99
C VAL A 1139 21.75 19.34 -27.67
N LEU A 1140 22.40 20.49 -27.46
CA LEU A 1140 22.17 21.35 -26.30
C LEU A 1140 20.69 21.72 -26.14
N PHE A 1141 19.99 21.89 -27.26
CA PHE A 1141 18.57 22.20 -27.21
C PHE A 1141 17.66 21.01 -26.91
N LEU A 1142 18.11 19.75 -27.01
CA LEU A 1142 17.31 18.55 -26.72
C LEU A 1142 17.24 18.19 -25.21
N ILE A 1143 17.81 19.02 -24.34
CA ILE A 1143 17.94 18.75 -22.90
C ILE A 1143 16.99 19.64 -22.10
N PRO A 1144 15.96 19.08 -21.44
CA PRO A 1144 15.08 19.85 -20.55
C PRO A 1144 15.80 20.39 -19.30
N GLY A 1145 15.37 21.56 -18.80
CA GLY A 1145 15.47 21.96 -17.39
C GLY A 1145 16.83 21.78 -16.69
N LEU A 1146 17.75 22.73 -16.89
CA LEU A 1146 19.08 22.77 -16.27
C LEU A 1146 19.07 23.14 -14.77
N GLU A 1147 18.45 22.33 -13.91
CA GLU A 1147 18.51 22.54 -12.44
C GLU A 1147 19.13 21.37 -11.65
N GLU A 1148 19.33 20.18 -12.23
CA GLU A 1148 20.05 19.08 -11.54
C GLU A 1148 21.57 19.18 -11.77
N GLY A 1149 22.29 19.49 -10.68
CA GLY A 1149 23.71 19.85 -10.61
C GLY A 1149 24.76 18.78 -10.97
N ALA A 1150 24.54 17.99 -12.01
CA ALA A 1150 25.60 17.26 -12.72
C ALA A 1150 25.51 17.49 -14.24
N GLU A 1151 24.30 17.63 -14.78
CA GLU A 1151 24.05 17.78 -16.21
C GLU A 1151 24.42 19.17 -16.74
N ALA A 1152 24.23 20.23 -15.94
CA ALA A 1152 24.70 21.58 -16.28
C ALA A 1152 26.24 21.68 -16.32
N LEU A 1153 26.93 20.83 -15.55
CA LEU A 1153 28.39 20.77 -15.51
C LEU A 1153 28.94 20.11 -16.79
N GLU A 1154 28.39 18.96 -17.21
CA GLU A 1154 28.74 18.26 -18.48
C GLU A 1154 28.50 19.14 -19.73
N LEU A 1155 27.53 20.05 -19.68
CA LEU A 1155 27.25 20.99 -20.76
C LEU A 1155 28.16 22.22 -20.73
N GLY A 1156 28.49 22.69 -19.54
CA GLY A 1156 29.50 23.72 -19.32
C GLY A 1156 30.85 23.25 -19.86
N THR A 1157 31.27 22.02 -19.55
CA THR A 1157 32.54 21.44 -20.02
C THR A 1157 32.56 21.31 -21.55
N LEU A 1158 31.47 20.85 -22.18
CA LEU A 1158 31.41 20.69 -23.64
C LEU A 1158 31.33 22.03 -24.39
N ALA A 1159 30.47 22.95 -23.95
CA ALA A 1159 30.34 24.28 -24.55
C ALA A 1159 31.62 25.11 -24.37
N ALA A 1160 32.33 24.91 -23.27
CA ALA A 1160 33.59 25.58 -23.02
C ALA A 1160 34.77 24.89 -23.74
N SER A 1161 34.74 23.56 -23.94
CA SER A 1161 35.65 22.85 -24.84
C SER A 1161 35.62 23.36 -26.28
N LEU A 1162 34.44 23.77 -26.76
CA LEU A 1162 34.28 24.41 -28.07
C LEU A 1162 34.94 25.80 -28.15
N ARG A 1163 35.01 26.56 -27.04
CA ARG A 1163 35.71 27.87 -27.01
C ARG A 1163 37.22 27.72 -27.18
N MET A 1164 37.80 26.55 -26.88
CA MET A 1164 39.25 26.34 -26.95
C MET A 1164 39.82 26.29 -28.37
N ILE A 1165 39.01 25.92 -29.38
CA ILE A 1165 39.50 25.58 -30.73
C ILE A 1165 39.10 26.64 -31.80
N GLY A 1166 38.28 27.65 -31.49
CA GLY A 1166 37.88 28.63 -32.51
C GLY A 1166 37.26 29.93 -32.01
N THR A 1167 37.29 30.96 -32.87
CA THR A 1167 36.76 32.32 -32.63
C THR A 1167 35.23 32.43 -32.69
N ALA A 1168 34.49 31.33 -32.60
CA ALA A 1168 33.02 31.29 -32.70
C ALA A 1168 32.30 31.66 -31.37
N GLY A 1169 32.92 32.54 -30.56
CA GLY A 1169 32.46 32.90 -29.22
C GLY A 1169 31.11 33.64 -29.17
N ASP A 1170 30.71 34.33 -30.24
CA ASP A 1170 29.48 35.13 -30.24
C ASP A 1170 28.21 34.33 -30.52
N ILE A 1171 28.28 33.25 -31.30
CA ILE A 1171 27.09 32.44 -31.63
C ILE A 1171 26.71 31.55 -30.44
N GLY A 1172 27.70 30.90 -29.81
CA GLY A 1172 27.48 30.00 -28.66
C GLY A 1172 26.98 30.71 -27.39
N MET A 1173 27.34 31.97 -27.14
CA MET A 1173 26.81 32.72 -26.00
C MET A 1173 25.33 33.10 -26.18
N SER A 1174 24.92 33.49 -27.40
CA SER A 1174 23.51 33.76 -27.67
C SER A 1174 22.64 32.51 -27.53
N VAL A 1175 23.20 31.33 -27.83
CA VAL A 1175 22.55 30.02 -27.66
C VAL A 1175 22.36 29.67 -26.17
N TYR A 1176 23.36 29.92 -25.32
CA TYR A 1176 23.24 29.70 -23.86
C TYR A 1176 22.18 30.61 -23.22
N ASP A 1177 22.10 31.87 -23.64
CA ASP A 1177 21.08 32.81 -23.17
C ASP A 1177 19.65 32.40 -23.60
N VAL A 1178 19.51 31.72 -24.74
CA VAL A 1178 18.22 31.20 -25.27
C VAL A 1178 17.77 29.93 -24.54
N VAL A 1179 18.71 29.09 -24.06
CA VAL A 1179 18.42 27.87 -23.27
C VAL A 1179 17.88 28.22 -21.86
N ASN A 1180 18.26 29.38 -21.30
CA ASN A 1180 17.88 29.80 -19.95
C ASN A 1180 16.52 30.54 -19.84
N ILE A 1181 15.69 30.55 -20.89
CA ILE A 1181 14.37 31.18 -20.84
C ILE A 1181 13.36 30.25 -20.14
N LYS A 1182 13.22 30.45 -18.82
CA LYS A 1182 12.48 29.57 -17.90
C LYS A 1182 11.01 29.32 -18.23
N GLU A 1183 10.30 30.26 -18.86
CA GLU A 1183 8.82 30.15 -18.93
C GLU A 1183 8.19 30.08 -20.32
N ASN A 1184 8.93 30.23 -21.42
CA ASN A 1184 8.33 30.29 -22.78
C ASN A 1184 9.33 29.94 -23.91
N GLY A 1185 10.33 29.10 -23.64
CA GLY A 1185 11.39 28.73 -24.60
C GLY A 1185 11.29 27.30 -25.15
N PRO A 1186 12.12 26.92 -26.15
CA PRO A 1186 12.18 25.57 -26.71
C PRO A 1186 12.39 24.45 -25.65
N ALA A 1187 13.17 24.74 -24.60
CA ALA A 1187 13.42 23.82 -23.50
C ALA A 1187 12.17 23.51 -22.66
N ALA A 1188 11.21 24.43 -22.58
CA ALA A 1188 9.94 24.21 -21.89
C ALA A 1188 9.06 23.22 -22.67
N VAL A 1189 8.97 23.37 -23.99
CA VAL A 1189 8.25 22.43 -24.88
C VAL A 1189 8.81 21.01 -24.69
N LEU A 1190 10.14 20.88 -24.67
CA LEU A 1190 10.82 19.61 -24.54
C LEU A 1190 10.73 19.01 -23.14
N GLY A 1191 10.80 19.82 -22.09
CA GLY A 1191 10.58 19.36 -20.73
C GLY A 1191 9.17 18.82 -20.53
N ILE A 1192 8.17 19.47 -21.12
CA ILE A 1192 6.78 18.99 -21.06
C ILE A 1192 6.64 17.64 -21.78
N LEU A 1193 7.27 17.47 -22.95
CA LEU A 1193 7.12 16.26 -23.77
C LEU A 1193 8.03 15.10 -23.35
N LEU A 1194 9.22 15.36 -22.79
CA LEU A 1194 10.23 14.34 -22.44
C LEU A 1194 10.21 13.96 -20.94
N ALA A 1195 9.44 14.63 -20.08
CA ALA A 1195 9.37 14.34 -18.64
C ALA A 1195 8.66 13.01 -18.27
N GLY A 1196 8.35 12.15 -19.25
CA GLY A 1196 8.12 10.71 -19.06
C GLY A 1196 6.91 10.27 -18.22
N ALA A 1197 6.20 11.15 -17.52
CA ALA A 1197 5.23 10.76 -16.49
C ALA A 1197 3.75 10.73 -16.92
N GLY A 1198 3.43 10.81 -18.22
CA GLY A 1198 2.03 10.83 -18.66
C GLY A 1198 1.73 10.53 -20.12
N ALA A 1199 2.73 10.11 -20.91
CA ALA A 1199 2.66 10.12 -22.38
C ALA A 1199 1.77 9.02 -23.00
N LEU A 1200 1.38 7.99 -22.24
CA LEU A 1200 0.36 6.99 -22.65
C LEU A 1200 -0.97 7.17 -21.91
N SER A 1201 -1.08 8.18 -21.04
CA SER A 1201 -2.31 8.46 -20.30
C SER A 1201 -3.24 9.34 -21.15
N MET A 1202 -4.42 8.82 -21.52
CA MET A 1202 -5.46 9.62 -22.20
C MET A 1202 -5.91 10.87 -21.42
N ILE A 1203 -5.66 10.92 -20.11
CA ILE A 1203 -6.05 12.04 -19.24
C ILE A 1203 -4.94 13.10 -19.20
N LYS A 1204 -3.67 12.68 -19.10
CA LYS A 1204 -2.53 13.60 -18.94
C LYS A 1204 -1.96 14.07 -20.28
N ALA A 1205 -2.09 13.27 -21.34
CA ALA A 1205 -1.58 13.61 -22.67
C ALA A 1205 -2.20 14.89 -23.25
N PRO A 1206 -3.54 15.13 -23.20
CA PRO A 1206 -4.12 16.39 -23.67
C PRO A 1206 -3.55 17.62 -22.99
N ALA A 1207 -3.42 17.60 -21.65
CA ALA A 1207 -2.83 18.70 -20.90
C ALA A 1207 -1.32 18.87 -21.20
N GLY A 1208 -0.60 17.76 -21.40
CA GLY A 1208 0.81 17.78 -21.81
C GLY A 1208 1.00 18.45 -23.16
N PHE A 1209 0.28 18.01 -24.20
CA PHE A 1209 0.36 18.60 -25.54
C PHE A 1209 -0.15 20.04 -25.58
N ALA A 1210 -1.23 20.38 -24.88
CA ALA A 1210 -1.73 21.76 -24.79
C ALA A 1210 -0.70 22.70 -24.13
N ASN A 1211 -0.04 22.27 -23.05
CA ASN A 1211 1.02 23.04 -22.41
C ASN A 1211 2.25 23.18 -23.32
N ALA A 1212 2.63 22.11 -24.03
CA ALA A 1212 3.72 22.13 -25.00
C ALA A 1212 3.42 23.07 -26.18
N ALA A 1213 2.20 23.02 -26.72
CA ALA A 1213 1.72 23.91 -27.78
C ALA A 1213 1.73 25.37 -27.33
N LYS A 1214 1.23 25.65 -26.12
CA LYS A 1214 1.27 27.00 -25.53
C LYS A 1214 2.70 27.51 -25.40
N ALA A 1215 3.61 26.70 -24.86
CA ALA A 1215 5.03 27.05 -24.77
C ALA A 1215 5.64 27.28 -26.16
N ARG A 1216 5.26 26.46 -27.16
CA ARG A 1216 5.73 26.60 -28.53
C ARG A 1216 5.27 27.89 -29.20
N ARG A 1217 3.98 28.23 -29.06
CA ARG A 1217 3.40 29.46 -29.62
C ARG A 1217 4.01 30.73 -29.01
N ALA A 1218 4.60 30.63 -27.82
CA ALA A 1218 5.29 31.73 -27.15
C ALA A 1218 6.75 31.95 -27.63
N ILE A 1219 7.32 31.05 -28.44
CA ILE A 1219 8.68 31.19 -28.99
C ILE A 1219 8.66 32.21 -30.14
N SER A 1220 9.46 33.28 -30.02
CA SER A 1220 9.55 34.30 -31.08
C SER A 1220 10.22 33.78 -32.36
N ALA A 1221 9.91 34.40 -33.50
CA ALA A 1221 10.53 34.05 -34.79
C ALA A 1221 12.07 34.14 -34.77
N THR A 1222 12.62 35.10 -34.02
CA THR A 1222 14.08 35.23 -33.83
C THR A 1222 14.68 34.04 -33.07
N HIS A 1223 13.94 33.46 -32.13
CA HIS A 1223 14.37 32.27 -31.40
C HIS A 1223 14.21 30.99 -32.22
N ILE A 1224 13.14 30.87 -33.03
CA ILE A 1224 13.01 29.75 -33.99
C ILE A 1224 14.15 29.78 -35.02
N ASP A 1225 14.52 30.98 -35.51
CA ASP A 1225 15.64 31.16 -36.44
C ASP A 1225 16.99 30.72 -35.83
N ALA A 1226 17.14 30.87 -34.50
CA ALA A 1226 18.34 30.43 -33.77
C ALA A 1226 18.43 28.89 -33.61
N LEU A 1227 17.33 28.14 -33.79
CA LEU A 1227 17.31 26.67 -33.72
C LEU A 1227 17.83 25.97 -34.99
N GLY A 1228 18.17 26.74 -36.02
CA GLY A 1228 18.76 26.24 -37.26
C GLY A 1228 17.77 26.11 -38.42
N THR A 1229 18.33 25.91 -39.62
CA THR A 1229 17.57 25.95 -40.88
C THR A 1229 16.57 24.80 -41.03
N GLU A 1230 16.84 23.65 -40.42
CA GLU A 1230 16.00 22.45 -40.49
C GLU A 1230 14.72 22.61 -39.66
N VAL A 1231 14.86 23.10 -38.42
CA VAL A 1231 13.71 23.44 -37.56
C VAL A 1231 12.88 24.54 -38.20
N LYS A 1232 13.52 25.62 -38.69
CA LYS A 1232 12.82 26.70 -39.40
C LYS A 1232 12.06 26.20 -40.62
N GLY A 1233 12.68 25.34 -41.43
CA GLY A 1233 12.10 24.78 -42.65
C GLY A 1233 10.89 23.89 -42.35
N GLY A 1234 11.04 22.93 -41.43
CA GLY A 1234 9.97 22.03 -41.02
C GLY A 1234 8.79 22.77 -40.40
N MET A 1235 9.05 23.80 -39.57
CA MET A 1235 7.99 24.65 -39.01
C MET A 1235 7.21 25.41 -40.08
N ALA A 1236 7.90 25.96 -41.08
CA ALA A 1236 7.24 26.63 -42.21
C ALA A 1236 6.43 25.64 -43.07
N GLN A 1237 6.86 24.38 -43.15
CA GLN A 1237 6.15 23.30 -43.85
C GLN A 1237 4.85 22.94 -43.14
N VAL A 1238 4.87 22.78 -41.80
CA VAL A 1238 3.67 22.54 -40.98
C VAL A 1238 2.67 23.70 -41.14
N GLU A 1239 3.12 24.95 -41.00
CA GLU A 1239 2.26 26.13 -41.15
C GLU A 1239 1.61 26.19 -42.55
N LYS A 1240 2.37 25.90 -43.60
CA LYS A 1240 1.88 25.87 -44.99
C LYS A 1240 0.80 24.81 -45.19
N LEU A 1241 0.96 23.63 -44.58
CA LEU A 1241 0.00 22.53 -44.67
C LEU A 1241 -1.29 22.85 -43.90
N ILE A 1242 -1.17 23.42 -42.71
CA ILE A 1242 -2.32 23.90 -41.92
C ILE A 1242 -3.09 25.00 -42.69
N GLN A 1243 -2.38 25.99 -43.27
CA GLN A 1243 -3.00 27.08 -44.04
C GLN A 1243 -3.65 26.64 -45.37
N ARG A 1244 -3.35 25.44 -45.88
CA ARG A 1244 -3.93 24.94 -47.13
C ARG A 1244 -5.41 24.54 -46.97
N CYS A 1245 -5.85 24.38 -45.73
CA CYS A 1245 -7.16 23.86 -45.35
C CYS A 1245 -8.07 24.92 -44.67
N TYR A 1246 -7.64 26.19 -44.67
CA TYR A 1246 -8.40 27.36 -44.20
C TYR A 1246 -8.79 28.31 -45.33
#